data_AF-A0A077NKR6-F1
#
_entry.id   AF-A0A077NKR6-F1
#
_cell.length_a   1.000
_cell.length_b   1.000
_cell.length_c   1.000
_cell.angle_alpha   90.00
_cell.angle_beta   90.00
_cell.angle_gamma   90.00
#
_symmetry.space_group_name_H-M   'P 1'
#
loop_
_entity.id
_entity.type
_entity.pdbx_description
1 polymer ?
#
loop_
_entity_poly.entity_id
_entity_poly.type
_entity_poly.pdbx_seq_one_letter_code
_entity_poly.pdbx_strand_id
1 'polypeptide(L)'
;MSVHYQAPAALARSELIDTPLIDAVKSKDSIALERLITMWGFTHAWHRCASGMDMSSWLETAAALPSTILNLVQPQITFALQQLNTSYAIQAREVFNPSLNTTLLNLIRLNSISIEPFMKRQRTFIISELDDLQSAPKDSDTNVTSLLREADQYSQLFGASLFDSMDVEIHGDVYARYLLNNEEKWKGLNIPAIHLGDIETENMLLTVLEEPSVDVFNPGVLRFIGTGSLSTENIIKKDQDILLYISKLSSNFTSRVVIDNFIDFRKLIFTEQWNSSSQLSLFAYQTTMQQNYPIEFAAHVVAHMVATGNFTGIEGYSDYIEDDKYIGLLTNYFKCSESWHKIANSLSNNKVIPFVKGAIQRLFEEGKLERLATIQYVKKDYPLLSAHITGIDLMEPVITRQEFLNNRLNLNEIELIDEETLLDLLRTEALPDTHEKLYSLSESLLAADMLLGSFKSISSNNQIILRHIQSTGRKIHLNPDDNGFAAWYRSVSGEELAQGKYIRFIWELLDDEQQQEILVQLHDVLLEIQVSQSTRIKLIHDFGDVINFTEPEKGTSRRGIGALFTLAEKDVLLREWLDRQNYSLSHWPSAENSSVAKYIIAHQNLFSGICKSSKFIAKRIKEAEVEQLLENIEQVLED
;
A
#
# COMPACT_ATOMS: atom_id res chain seq x y z
N MET A 1 -60.77 53.17 -65.91
CA MET A 1 -59.88 52.04 -65.60
C MET A 1 -59.33 52.24 -64.20
N SER A 2 -59.94 51.61 -63.19
CA SER A 2 -59.32 51.42 -61.88
C SER A 2 -58.87 49.97 -61.83
N VAL A 3 -57.56 49.75 -61.82
CA VAL A 3 -56.98 48.42 -61.65
C VAL A 3 -57.09 48.11 -60.16
N HIS A 4 -58.07 47.29 -59.77
CA HIS A 4 -58.09 46.66 -58.46
C HIS A 4 -56.93 45.66 -58.42
N TYR A 5 -55.86 46.01 -57.71
CA TYR A 5 -54.89 45.02 -57.25
C TYR A 5 -55.59 44.14 -56.21
N GLN A 6 -56.23 43.06 -56.65
CA GLN A 6 -56.54 41.95 -55.75
C GLN A 6 -55.20 41.32 -55.38
N ALA A 7 -54.72 41.59 -54.16
CA ALA A 7 -53.62 40.82 -53.60
C ALA A 7 -54.00 39.33 -53.66
N PRO A 8 -53.13 38.44 -54.17
CA PRO A 8 -53.43 37.01 -54.23
C PRO A 8 -53.85 36.52 -52.84
N ALA A 9 -54.83 35.63 -52.73
CA ALA A 9 -55.33 35.12 -51.44
C ALA A 9 -54.21 34.55 -50.53
N ALA A 10 -53.07 34.16 -51.11
CA ALA A 10 -51.86 33.77 -50.40
C ALA A 10 -51.19 34.93 -49.63
N LEU A 11 -51.21 36.15 -50.18
CA LEU A 11 -50.66 37.36 -49.56
C LEU A 11 -51.51 37.78 -48.35
N ALA A 12 -52.84 37.78 -48.49
CA ALA A 12 -53.78 38.11 -47.41
C ALA A 12 -53.73 37.08 -46.25
N ARG A 13 -53.44 35.81 -46.53
CA ARG A 13 -53.21 34.80 -45.49
C ARG A 13 -51.88 34.98 -44.75
N SER A 14 -50.86 35.55 -45.39
CA SER A 14 -49.54 35.78 -44.79
C SER A 14 -49.51 36.95 -43.78
N GLU A 15 -50.49 37.86 -43.85
CA GLU A 15 -50.69 38.96 -42.88
C GLU A 15 -51.44 38.52 -41.61
N LEU A 16 -52.06 37.33 -41.63
CA LEU A 16 -52.84 36.76 -40.51
C LEU A 16 -52.06 35.70 -39.70
N ILE A 17 -50.77 35.49 -39.99
CA ILE A 17 -49.93 34.47 -39.32
C ILE A 17 -49.45 34.94 -37.94
N ASP A 18 -49.35 36.25 -37.72
CA ASP A 18 -48.67 36.85 -36.58
C ASP A 18 -49.30 36.45 -35.23
N THR A 19 -50.62 36.56 -35.08
CA THR A 19 -51.35 36.17 -33.85
C THR A 19 -51.33 34.66 -33.60
N PRO A 20 -51.70 33.80 -34.58
CA PRO A 20 -51.60 32.34 -34.41
C PRO A 20 -50.19 31.85 -34.07
N LEU A 21 -49.14 32.50 -34.58
CA LEU A 21 -47.76 32.13 -34.30
C LEU A 21 -47.37 32.46 -32.85
N ILE A 22 -47.71 33.65 -32.36
CA ILE A 22 -47.48 34.04 -30.96
C ILE A 22 -48.25 33.10 -30.02
N ASP A 23 -49.49 32.76 -30.35
CA ASP A 23 -50.32 31.89 -29.53
C ASP A 23 -49.81 30.44 -29.52
N ALA A 24 -49.33 29.92 -30.67
CA ALA A 24 -48.71 28.60 -30.75
C ALA A 24 -47.46 28.50 -29.87
N VAL A 25 -46.62 29.54 -29.86
CA VAL A 25 -45.41 29.58 -29.02
C VAL A 25 -45.74 29.72 -27.54
N LYS A 26 -46.70 30.58 -27.18
CA LYS A 26 -47.16 30.74 -25.79
C LYS A 26 -47.81 29.47 -25.23
N SER A 27 -48.56 28.76 -26.07
CA SER A 27 -49.22 27.50 -25.70
C SER A 27 -48.33 26.26 -25.85
N LYS A 28 -47.11 26.42 -26.38
CA LYS A 28 -46.17 25.34 -26.69
C LYS A 28 -46.77 24.26 -27.61
N ASP A 29 -47.63 24.68 -28.55
CA ASP A 29 -48.32 23.79 -29.49
C ASP A 29 -47.47 23.55 -30.74
N SER A 30 -46.75 22.43 -30.74
CA SER A 30 -45.90 22.03 -31.87
C SER A 30 -46.68 21.67 -33.14
N ILE A 31 -47.92 21.20 -33.02
CA ILE A 31 -48.78 20.81 -34.16
C ILE A 31 -49.28 22.07 -34.86
N ALA A 32 -49.69 23.08 -34.10
CA ALA A 32 -50.05 24.38 -34.65
C ALA A 32 -48.82 25.04 -35.31
N LEU A 33 -47.66 24.99 -34.66
CA LEU A 33 -46.42 25.54 -35.20
C LEU A 33 -46.02 24.85 -36.52
N GLU A 34 -46.08 23.52 -36.60
CA GLU A 34 -45.79 22.77 -37.82
C GLU A 34 -46.63 23.25 -39.01
N ARG A 35 -47.94 23.43 -38.80
CA ARG A 35 -48.86 23.94 -39.84
C ARG A 35 -48.47 25.33 -40.30
N LEU A 36 -48.09 26.21 -39.37
CA LEU A 36 -47.69 27.59 -39.68
C LEU A 36 -46.37 27.67 -40.44
N ILE A 37 -45.41 26.80 -40.13
CA ILE A 37 -44.10 26.75 -40.82
C ILE A 37 -44.26 26.43 -42.31
N THR A 38 -45.24 25.60 -42.66
CA THR A 38 -45.52 25.24 -44.07
C THR A 38 -46.22 26.34 -44.87
N MET A 39 -46.65 27.44 -44.23
CA MET A 39 -47.34 28.54 -44.90
C MET A 39 -46.36 29.48 -45.61
N TRP A 40 -46.79 29.98 -46.78
CA TRP A 40 -46.02 30.99 -47.51
C TRP A 40 -45.91 32.30 -46.71
N GLY A 41 -44.70 32.81 -46.55
CA GLY A 41 -44.41 34.03 -45.79
C GLY A 41 -44.06 33.82 -44.31
N PHE A 42 -43.98 32.57 -43.83
CA PHE A 42 -43.63 32.25 -42.44
C PHE A 42 -42.38 32.97 -41.93
N THR A 43 -41.27 32.92 -42.67
CA THR A 43 -40.00 33.57 -42.27
C THR A 43 -40.18 35.06 -41.99
N HIS A 44 -40.96 35.77 -42.82
CA HIS A 44 -41.22 37.20 -42.63
C HIS A 44 -42.15 37.45 -41.44
N ALA A 45 -43.20 36.64 -41.27
CA ALA A 45 -44.09 36.71 -40.12
C ALA A 45 -43.33 36.45 -38.80
N TRP A 46 -42.44 35.45 -38.79
CA TRP A 46 -41.61 35.13 -37.64
C TRP A 46 -40.71 36.31 -37.23
N HIS A 47 -40.00 36.92 -38.18
CA HIS A 47 -39.15 38.09 -37.88
C HIS A 47 -39.95 39.29 -37.35
N ARG A 48 -41.19 39.51 -37.83
CA ARG A 48 -42.07 40.57 -37.28
C ARG A 48 -42.47 40.28 -35.83
N CYS A 49 -42.70 39.01 -35.50
CA CYS A 49 -43.21 38.63 -34.18
C CYS A 49 -42.12 38.27 -33.17
N ALA A 50 -40.87 38.09 -33.60
CA ALA A 50 -39.76 37.66 -32.76
C ALA A 50 -39.57 38.55 -31.52
N SER A 51 -39.75 39.87 -31.63
CA SER A 51 -39.63 40.80 -30.49
C SER A 51 -40.73 40.63 -29.42
N GLY A 52 -41.86 40.00 -29.77
CA GLY A 52 -42.98 39.75 -28.87
C GLY A 52 -43.08 38.30 -28.36
N MET A 53 -42.12 37.44 -28.73
CA MET A 53 -42.03 36.05 -28.28
C MET A 53 -40.92 35.86 -27.27
N ASP A 54 -41.15 34.99 -26.29
CA ASP A 54 -40.07 34.46 -25.47
C ASP A 54 -39.27 33.44 -26.29
N MET A 55 -37.97 33.70 -26.46
CA MET A 55 -37.07 32.86 -27.24
C MET A 55 -36.90 31.47 -26.63
N SER A 56 -37.03 31.33 -25.30
CA SER A 56 -36.99 30.04 -24.62
C SER A 56 -38.20 29.19 -25.01
N SER A 57 -39.39 29.76 -24.90
CA SER A 57 -40.65 29.13 -25.33
C SER A 57 -40.67 28.81 -26.83
N TRP A 58 -40.07 29.66 -27.67
CA TRP A 58 -39.89 29.38 -29.10
C TRP A 58 -39.04 28.12 -29.32
N LEU A 59 -37.87 28.02 -28.68
CA LEU A 59 -36.99 26.86 -28.79
C LEU A 59 -37.67 25.58 -28.29
N GLU A 60 -38.40 25.67 -27.17
CA GLU A 60 -39.17 24.54 -26.61
C GLU A 60 -40.22 24.03 -27.60
N THR A 61 -40.97 24.93 -28.24
CA THR A 61 -41.99 24.57 -29.22
C THR A 61 -41.37 24.03 -30.51
N ALA A 62 -40.25 24.60 -30.94
CA ALA A 62 -39.54 24.19 -32.15
C ALA A 62 -38.88 22.81 -32.00
N ALA A 63 -38.28 22.49 -30.85
CA ALA A 63 -37.60 21.21 -30.62
C ALA A 63 -38.53 19.98 -30.65
N ALA A 64 -39.84 20.20 -30.48
CA ALA A 64 -40.86 19.15 -30.58
C ALA A 64 -41.32 18.86 -32.03
N LEU A 65 -40.78 19.57 -33.03
CA LEU A 65 -41.11 19.38 -34.45
C LEU A 65 -40.41 18.15 -35.04
N PRO A 66 -40.98 17.52 -36.09
CA PRO A 66 -40.29 16.50 -36.86
C PRO A 66 -38.98 17.03 -37.46
N SER A 67 -37.95 16.19 -37.57
CA SER A 67 -36.61 16.58 -38.05
C SER A 67 -36.61 17.22 -39.44
N THR A 68 -37.52 16.81 -40.32
CA THR A 68 -37.71 17.40 -41.65
C THR A 68 -38.16 18.85 -41.59
N ILE A 69 -39.01 19.20 -40.62
CA ILE A 69 -39.55 20.55 -40.42
C ILE A 69 -38.60 21.40 -39.58
N LEU A 70 -37.93 20.80 -38.59
CA LEU A 70 -36.92 21.47 -37.76
C LEU A 70 -35.80 22.07 -38.62
N ASN A 71 -35.34 21.34 -39.66
CA ASN A 71 -34.34 21.83 -40.60
C ASN A 71 -34.79 23.07 -41.39
N LEU A 72 -36.09 23.24 -41.63
CA LEU A 72 -36.63 24.40 -42.35
C LEU A 72 -36.58 25.68 -41.51
N VAL A 73 -36.62 25.54 -40.17
CA VAL A 73 -36.60 26.66 -39.22
C VAL A 73 -35.24 26.86 -38.54
N GLN A 74 -34.20 26.19 -39.03
CA GLN A 74 -32.83 26.32 -38.53
C GLN A 74 -32.34 27.79 -38.45
N PRO A 75 -32.59 28.67 -39.45
CA PRO A 75 -32.20 30.08 -39.34
C PRO A 75 -32.85 30.82 -38.16
N GLN A 76 -34.10 30.49 -37.85
CA GLN A 76 -34.87 31.06 -36.73
C GLN A 76 -34.38 30.53 -35.39
N ILE A 77 -33.99 29.24 -35.33
CA ILE A 77 -33.30 28.66 -34.16
C ILE A 77 -31.98 29.41 -33.92
N THR A 78 -31.15 29.60 -34.95
CA THR A 78 -29.89 30.36 -34.82
C THR A 78 -30.13 31.79 -34.33
N PHE A 79 -31.16 32.48 -34.83
CA PHE A 79 -31.50 33.82 -34.35
C PHE A 79 -31.92 33.82 -32.87
N ALA A 80 -32.75 32.86 -32.45
CA ALA A 80 -33.16 32.73 -31.05
C ALA A 80 -31.97 32.49 -30.13
N LEU A 81 -31.01 31.65 -30.55
CA LEU A 81 -29.75 31.43 -29.81
C LEU A 81 -28.90 32.70 -29.74
N GLN A 82 -28.81 33.48 -30.82
CA GLN A 82 -28.11 34.77 -30.82
C GLN A 82 -28.74 35.77 -29.84
N GLN A 83 -30.07 35.83 -29.78
CA GLN A 83 -30.76 36.67 -28.81
C GLN A 83 -30.44 36.23 -27.38
N LEU A 84 -30.56 34.93 -27.07
CA LEU A 84 -30.20 34.38 -25.75
C LEU A 84 -28.73 34.63 -25.40
N ASN A 85 -27.82 34.53 -26.37
CA ASN A 85 -26.41 34.88 -26.19
C ASN A 85 -26.20 36.33 -25.78
N THR A 86 -27.09 37.25 -26.17
CA THR A 86 -27.01 38.67 -25.82
C THR A 86 -27.81 39.06 -24.59
N SER A 87 -28.78 38.26 -24.13
CA SER A 87 -29.72 38.63 -23.06
C SER A 87 -29.66 37.73 -21.81
N TYR A 88 -29.37 36.44 -21.98
CA TYR A 88 -29.51 35.42 -20.94
C TYR A 88 -28.26 35.32 -20.06
N ALA A 89 -28.44 35.35 -18.74
CA ALA A 89 -27.39 35.16 -17.73
C ALA A 89 -26.15 36.03 -17.98
N ILE A 90 -26.35 37.35 -18.16
CA ILE A 90 -25.22 38.29 -18.37
C ILE A 90 -24.62 38.76 -17.04
N GLN A 91 -25.49 39.18 -16.12
CA GLN A 91 -25.08 39.82 -14.86
C GLN A 91 -25.34 38.91 -13.64
N ALA A 92 -26.31 38.01 -13.73
CA ALA A 92 -26.71 37.10 -12.66
C ALA A 92 -27.25 35.80 -13.25
N ARG A 93 -27.34 34.76 -12.40
CA ARG A 93 -27.98 33.48 -12.73
C ARG A 93 -29.46 33.71 -13.09
N GLU A 94 -29.91 33.08 -14.17
CA GLU A 94 -31.33 33.05 -14.52
C GLU A 94 -32.10 32.03 -13.70
N VAL A 95 -33.40 32.25 -13.53
CA VAL A 95 -34.28 31.31 -12.81
C VAL A 95 -34.29 29.97 -13.53
N PHE A 96 -34.08 28.89 -12.77
CA PHE A 96 -34.04 27.54 -13.29
C PHE A 96 -35.32 27.17 -14.07
N ASN A 97 -35.18 26.89 -15.37
CA ASN A 97 -36.24 26.36 -16.23
C ASN A 97 -35.89 24.94 -16.73
N PRO A 98 -36.46 23.88 -16.11
CA PRO A 98 -36.17 22.50 -16.51
C PRO A 98 -36.56 22.15 -17.95
N SER A 99 -37.61 22.80 -18.48
CA SER A 99 -38.13 22.54 -19.83
C SER A 99 -37.18 23.04 -20.91
N LEU A 100 -36.58 24.22 -20.68
CA LEU A 100 -35.57 24.78 -21.57
C LEU A 100 -34.32 23.88 -21.63
N ASN A 101 -33.79 23.43 -20.49
CA ASN A 101 -32.60 22.58 -20.47
C ASN A 101 -32.81 21.25 -21.20
N THR A 102 -33.97 20.63 -21.01
CA THR A 102 -34.35 19.39 -21.72
C THR A 102 -34.42 19.62 -23.22
N THR A 103 -34.96 20.77 -23.64
CA THR A 103 -35.04 21.21 -25.03
C THR A 103 -33.65 21.39 -25.64
N LEU A 104 -32.76 22.11 -24.94
CA LEU A 104 -31.39 22.34 -25.39
C LEU A 104 -30.63 21.01 -25.54
N LEU A 105 -30.77 20.09 -24.57
CA LEU A 105 -30.17 18.77 -24.64
C LEU A 105 -30.65 17.97 -25.87
N ASN A 106 -31.96 18.01 -26.15
CA ASN A 106 -32.52 17.35 -27.33
C ASN A 106 -32.01 17.96 -28.64
N LEU A 107 -31.95 19.29 -28.75
CA LEU A 107 -31.43 19.98 -29.92
C LEU A 107 -29.95 19.69 -30.17
N ILE A 108 -29.14 19.57 -29.10
CA ILE A 108 -27.73 19.15 -29.20
C ILE A 108 -27.63 17.70 -29.69
N ARG A 109 -28.43 16.78 -29.12
CA ARG A 109 -28.46 15.36 -29.55
C ARG A 109 -28.86 15.18 -31.01
N LEU A 110 -29.75 16.03 -31.51
CA LEU A 110 -30.16 16.05 -32.92
C LEU A 110 -29.12 16.71 -33.84
N ASN A 111 -27.97 17.15 -33.30
CA ASN A 111 -26.95 17.94 -33.99
C ASN A 111 -27.50 19.24 -34.62
N SER A 112 -28.61 19.76 -34.09
CA SER A 112 -29.24 20.99 -34.59
C SER A 112 -28.59 22.24 -33.99
N ILE A 113 -28.00 22.13 -32.79
CA ILE A 113 -27.29 23.25 -32.12
C ILE A 113 -25.99 22.74 -31.48
N SER A 114 -25.07 23.66 -31.21
CA SER A 114 -23.87 23.43 -30.40
C SER A 114 -23.99 24.06 -29.01
N ILE A 115 -22.99 23.86 -28.15
CA ILE A 115 -22.89 24.54 -26.86
C ILE A 115 -22.69 26.05 -27.08
N GLU A 116 -23.67 26.84 -26.63
CA GLU A 116 -23.69 28.29 -26.82
C GLU A 116 -23.05 29.08 -25.66
N PRO A 117 -22.56 30.32 -25.89
CA PRO A 117 -22.03 31.20 -24.86
C PRO A 117 -22.93 31.42 -23.64
N PHE A 118 -24.25 31.58 -23.81
CA PHE A 118 -25.15 31.77 -22.66
C PHE A 118 -25.21 30.54 -21.74
N MET A 119 -25.11 29.33 -22.33
CA MET A 119 -25.08 28.08 -21.56
C MET A 119 -23.81 28.01 -20.71
N LYS A 120 -22.68 28.46 -21.27
CA LYS A 120 -21.40 28.53 -20.54
C LYS A 120 -21.47 29.52 -19.38
N ARG A 121 -22.09 30.70 -19.57
CA ARG A 121 -22.28 31.67 -18.49
C ARG A 121 -23.18 31.14 -17.37
N GLN A 122 -24.33 30.56 -17.72
CA GLN A 122 -25.22 29.95 -16.72
C GLN A 122 -24.50 28.83 -15.96
N ARG A 123 -23.73 27.98 -16.65
CA ARG A 123 -22.88 26.96 -16.02
C ARG A 123 -21.93 27.57 -14.99
N THR A 124 -21.24 28.66 -15.32
CA THR A 124 -20.33 29.35 -14.37
C THR A 124 -21.06 29.84 -13.13
N PHE A 125 -22.27 30.41 -13.28
CA PHE A 125 -23.07 30.81 -12.11
C PHE A 125 -23.52 29.62 -11.26
N ILE A 126 -23.93 28.50 -11.89
CA ILE A 126 -24.31 27.28 -11.16
C ILE A 126 -23.12 26.75 -10.37
N ILE A 127 -21.92 26.70 -10.96
CA ILE A 127 -20.71 26.26 -10.26
C ILE A 127 -20.42 27.16 -9.05
N SER A 128 -20.46 28.49 -9.24
CA SER A 128 -20.26 29.44 -8.14
C SER A 128 -21.26 29.24 -6.99
N GLU A 129 -22.53 28.97 -7.30
CA GLU A 129 -23.51 28.69 -6.24
C GLU A 129 -23.32 27.32 -5.58
N LEU A 130 -22.81 26.32 -6.30
CA LEU A 130 -22.44 25.03 -5.71
C LEU A 130 -21.23 25.17 -4.78
N ASP A 131 -20.27 26.04 -5.10
CA ASP A 131 -19.15 26.40 -4.22
C ASP A 131 -19.65 27.17 -2.98
N ASP A 132 -20.54 28.15 -3.18
CA ASP A 132 -21.15 28.91 -2.07
C ASP A 132 -21.94 28.00 -1.12
N LEU A 133 -22.64 26.98 -1.66
CA LEU A 133 -23.36 25.97 -0.88
C LEU A 133 -22.44 25.22 0.11
N GLN A 134 -21.15 25.07 -0.22
CA GLN A 134 -20.20 24.43 0.69
C GLN A 134 -19.84 25.35 1.88
N SER A 135 -19.83 26.67 1.68
CA SER A 135 -19.28 27.63 2.65
C SER A 135 -20.31 28.36 3.52
N ALA A 136 -21.59 28.36 3.14
CA ALA A 136 -22.64 29.19 3.75
C ALA A 136 -23.60 28.40 4.70
N PRO A 137 -24.28 29.07 5.64
CA PRO A 137 -25.35 28.44 6.42
C PRO A 137 -26.44 27.88 5.51
N LYS A 138 -26.88 26.66 5.85
CA LYS A 138 -27.75 25.80 5.04
C LYS A 138 -28.98 26.56 4.52
N ASP A 139 -28.99 26.81 3.22
CA ASP A 139 -30.19 27.21 2.49
C ASP A 139 -31.31 26.18 2.70
N SER A 140 -32.57 26.58 2.47
CA SER A 140 -33.69 25.65 2.57
C SER A 140 -33.49 24.41 1.66
N ASP A 141 -33.85 23.21 2.14
CA ASP A 141 -33.70 21.94 1.40
C ASP A 141 -34.28 22.00 -0.03
N THR A 142 -35.34 22.80 -0.22
CA THR A 142 -35.96 23.08 -1.52
C THR A 142 -35.03 23.81 -2.50
N ASN A 143 -34.25 24.77 -2.03
CA ASN A 143 -33.31 25.52 -2.86
C ASN A 143 -32.14 24.63 -3.27
N VAL A 144 -31.59 23.86 -2.32
CA VAL A 144 -30.47 22.94 -2.59
C VAL A 144 -30.89 21.87 -3.61
N THR A 145 -32.07 21.28 -3.43
CA THR A 145 -32.60 20.27 -4.38
C THR A 145 -32.82 20.87 -5.77
N SER A 146 -33.26 22.12 -5.86
CA SER A 146 -33.44 22.82 -7.14
C SER A 146 -32.09 23.09 -7.82
N LEU A 147 -31.08 23.52 -7.07
CA LEU A 147 -29.73 23.75 -7.58
C LEU A 147 -29.10 22.45 -8.09
N LEU A 148 -29.16 21.37 -7.31
CA LEU A 148 -28.65 20.06 -7.73
C LEU A 148 -29.36 19.52 -8.98
N ARG A 149 -30.66 19.76 -9.11
CA ARG A 149 -31.41 19.39 -10.31
C ARG A 149 -30.96 20.17 -11.54
N GLU A 150 -30.71 21.47 -11.40
CA GLU A 150 -30.18 22.27 -12.50
C GLU A 150 -28.76 21.81 -12.87
N ALA A 151 -27.91 21.59 -11.86
CA ALA A 151 -26.55 21.11 -12.04
C ALA A 151 -26.52 19.76 -12.78
N ASP A 152 -27.36 18.79 -12.40
CA ASP A 152 -27.47 17.50 -13.07
C ASP A 152 -27.79 17.62 -14.56
N GLN A 153 -28.76 18.47 -14.91
CA GLN A 153 -29.14 18.71 -16.30
C GLN A 153 -28.03 19.39 -17.10
N TYR A 154 -27.35 20.35 -16.49
CA TYR A 154 -26.20 21.00 -17.11
C TYR A 154 -25.01 20.04 -17.26
N SER A 155 -24.83 19.08 -16.34
CA SER A 155 -23.79 18.07 -16.47
C SER A 155 -24.04 17.16 -17.68
N GLN A 156 -25.29 16.77 -17.88
CA GLN A 156 -25.70 16.01 -19.07
C GLN A 156 -25.52 16.82 -20.36
N LEU A 157 -25.81 18.12 -20.32
CA LEU A 157 -25.67 19.02 -21.48
C LEU A 157 -24.21 19.19 -21.89
N PHE A 158 -23.30 19.32 -20.92
CA PHE A 158 -21.87 19.49 -21.16
C PHE A 158 -21.09 18.16 -21.25
N GLY A 159 -21.72 17.03 -20.92
CA GLY A 159 -21.13 15.70 -20.98
C GLY A 159 -20.12 15.40 -19.87
N ALA A 160 -20.08 16.20 -18.81
CA ALA A 160 -19.17 16.05 -17.67
C ALA A 160 -19.86 16.54 -16.39
N SER A 161 -19.49 15.98 -15.24
CA SER A 161 -20.07 16.42 -13.96
C SER A 161 -19.68 17.87 -13.69
N LEU A 162 -20.62 18.64 -13.16
CA LEU A 162 -20.32 20.02 -12.73
C LEU A 162 -19.47 20.03 -11.46
N PHE A 163 -19.51 18.96 -10.66
CA PHE A 163 -18.64 18.79 -9.50
C PHE A 163 -17.16 18.77 -9.87
N ASP A 164 -16.81 18.21 -11.04
CA ASP A 164 -15.43 18.18 -11.54
C ASP A 164 -14.88 19.59 -11.87
N SER A 165 -15.75 20.60 -11.89
CA SER A 165 -15.42 21.99 -12.24
C SER A 165 -15.54 22.96 -11.07
N MET A 166 -15.84 22.47 -9.87
CA MET A 166 -15.90 23.27 -8.65
C MET A 166 -14.50 23.64 -8.16
N ASP A 167 -14.39 24.78 -7.50
CA ASP A 167 -13.14 25.23 -6.87
C ASP A 167 -12.96 24.60 -5.47
N VAL A 168 -14.05 24.09 -4.88
CA VAL A 168 -14.07 23.48 -3.54
C VAL A 168 -14.52 22.02 -3.62
N GLU A 169 -13.96 21.18 -2.74
CA GLU A 169 -14.43 19.80 -2.57
C GLU A 169 -15.84 19.74 -1.98
N ILE A 170 -16.57 18.66 -2.27
CA ILE A 170 -17.92 18.47 -1.74
C ILE A 170 -17.83 18.19 -0.24
N HIS A 171 -18.54 18.97 0.56
CA HIS A 171 -18.59 18.76 2.00
C HIS A 171 -19.39 17.51 2.37
N GLY A 172 -18.92 16.81 3.41
CA GLY A 172 -19.47 15.52 3.81
C GLY A 172 -20.93 15.56 4.24
N ASP A 173 -21.37 16.66 4.86
CA ASP A 173 -22.75 16.84 5.30
C ASP A 173 -23.71 17.10 4.13
N VAL A 174 -23.26 17.84 3.10
CA VAL A 174 -23.97 18.01 1.83
C VAL A 174 -24.11 16.66 1.13
N TYR A 175 -23.03 15.90 1.06
CA TYR A 175 -23.06 14.55 0.50
C TYR A 175 -24.07 13.64 1.22
N ALA A 176 -23.98 13.55 2.55
CA ALA A 176 -24.84 12.69 3.36
C ALA A 176 -26.34 13.05 3.24
N ARG A 177 -26.68 14.35 3.18
CA ARG A 177 -28.07 14.82 3.16
C ARG A 177 -28.72 14.74 1.78
N TYR A 178 -27.98 15.06 0.73
CA TYR A 178 -28.57 15.32 -0.60
C TYR A 178 -28.12 14.38 -1.71
N LEU A 179 -26.93 13.78 -1.57
CA LEU A 179 -26.31 12.96 -2.63
C LEU A 179 -26.37 11.46 -2.33
N LEU A 180 -26.23 11.07 -1.06
CA LEU A 180 -26.33 9.68 -0.64
C LEU A 180 -27.66 9.06 -1.09
N ASN A 181 -27.61 7.87 -1.71
CA ASN A 181 -28.75 7.14 -2.29
C ASN A 181 -29.48 7.83 -3.45
N ASN A 182 -28.93 8.93 -3.98
CA ASN A 182 -29.53 9.67 -5.09
C ASN A 182 -28.73 9.55 -6.40
N GLU A 183 -27.88 8.52 -6.54
CA GLU A 183 -27.07 8.26 -7.74
C GLU A 183 -27.93 8.10 -9.00
N GLU A 184 -29.06 7.37 -8.88
CA GLU A 184 -30.00 7.17 -9.98
C GLU A 184 -30.80 8.43 -10.32
N LYS A 185 -31.00 9.30 -9.32
CA LYS A 185 -31.75 10.55 -9.48
C LYS A 185 -30.90 11.62 -10.15
N TRP A 186 -29.60 11.67 -9.83
CA TRP A 186 -28.65 12.68 -10.29
C TRP A 186 -27.52 12.06 -11.13
N LYS A 187 -27.87 11.41 -12.24
CA LYS A 187 -26.93 10.68 -13.09
C LYS A 187 -25.84 11.55 -13.71
N GLY A 188 -26.18 12.78 -14.07
CA GLY A 188 -25.26 13.75 -14.65
C GLY A 188 -24.16 14.18 -13.68
N LEU A 189 -24.45 14.19 -12.38
CA LEU A 189 -23.50 14.61 -11.35
C LEU A 189 -22.41 13.57 -11.04
N ASN A 190 -22.53 12.33 -11.55
CA ASN A 190 -21.55 11.26 -11.38
C ASN A 190 -21.15 11.05 -9.89
N ILE A 191 -22.14 10.95 -9.01
CA ILE A 191 -21.95 10.76 -7.56
C ILE A 191 -20.96 9.63 -7.21
N PRO A 192 -20.92 8.48 -7.93
CA PRO A 192 -19.94 7.42 -7.64
C PRO A 192 -18.47 7.84 -7.75
N ALA A 193 -18.14 8.89 -8.52
CA ALA A 193 -16.77 9.39 -8.69
C ALA A 193 -16.36 10.43 -7.62
N ILE A 194 -17.27 10.81 -6.72
CA ILE A 194 -16.96 11.74 -5.64
C ILE A 194 -16.00 11.07 -4.66
N HIS A 195 -14.91 11.78 -4.36
CA HIS A 195 -13.97 11.46 -3.28
C HIS A 195 -14.14 12.47 -2.14
N LEU A 196 -14.03 11.99 -0.90
CA LEU A 196 -14.04 12.82 0.30
C LEU A 196 -12.69 12.63 1.01
N GLY A 197 -12.05 13.73 1.40
CA GLY A 197 -10.90 13.68 2.31
C GLY A 197 -11.29 13.24 3.72
N ASP A 198 -10.32 13.07 4.62
CA ASP A 198 -10.56 12.55 5.98
C ASP A 198 -11.54 13.44 6.79
N ILE A 199 -11.38 14.75 6.70
CA ILE A 199 -12.23 15.75 7.40
C ILE A 199 -13.67 15.67 6.90
N GLU A 200 -13.88 15.64 5.57
CA GLU A 200 -15.22 15.56 5.02
C GLU A 200 -15.86 14.18 5.20
N THR A 201 -15.05 13.11 5.23
CA THR A 201 -15.52 11.78 5.62
C THR A 201 -16.00 11.77 7.09
N GLU A 202 -15.32 12.49 7.98
CA GLU A 202 -15.78 12.68 9.37
C GLU A 202 -17.11 13.45 9.40
N ASN A 203 -17.23 14.57 8.68
CA ASN A 203 -18.46 15.37 8.61
C ASN A 203 -19.66 14.59 8.05
N MET A 204 -19.42 13.78 7.02
CA MET A 204 -20.41 12.85 6.48
C MET A 204 -20.86 11.87 7.56
N LEU A 205 -19.93 11.21 8.24
CA LEU A 205 -20.24 10.23 9.27
C LEU A 205 -21.01 10.86 10.44
N LEU A 206 -20.63 12.05 10.92
CA LEU A 206 -21.37 12.77 11.96
C LEU A 206 -22.83 13.00 11.54
N THR A 207 -23.04 13.37 10.28
CA THR A 207 -24.38 13.59 9.72
C THR A 207 -25.17 12.29 9.63
N VAL A 208 -24.55 11.20 9.15
CA VAL A 208 -25.18 9.86 9.07
C VAL A 208 -25.54 9.32 10.45
N LEU A 209 -24.69 9.54 11.45
CA LEU A 209 -24.90 9.05 12.82
C LEU A 209 -26.08 9.73 13.49
N GLU A 210 -26.25 11.05 13.31
CA GLU A 210 -27.39 11.80 13.85
C GLU A 210 -28.72 11.52 13.13
N GLU A 211 -28.70 11.05 11.88
CA GLU A 211 -29.92 10.76 11.11
C GLU A 211 -30.44 9.31 11.35
N PRO A 212 -31.57 9.09 12.07
CA PRO A 212 -31.99 7.76 12.50
C PRO A 212 -32.25 6.76 11.37
N SER A 213 -32.67 7.23 10.20
CA SER A 213 -33.04 6.39 9.05
C SER A 213 -31.86 5.99 8.17
N VAL A 214 -30.66 6.57 8.37
CA VAL A 214 -29.52 6.34 7.50
C VAL A 214 -28.63 5.25 8.09
N ASP A 215 -28.36 4.24 7.27
CA ASP A 215 -27.55 3.08 7.63
C ASP A 215 -26.06 3.36 7.42
N VAL A 216 -25.26 3.12 8.45
CA VAL A 216 -23.80 3.24 8.37
C VAL A 216 -23.18 2.18 7.45
N PHE A 217 -23.88 1.07 7.21
CA PHE A 217 -23.46 0.04 6.25
C PHE A 217 -23.98 0.29 4.83
N ASN A 218 -24.55 1.45 4.57
CA ASN A 218 -24.89 1.85 3.22
C ASN A 218 -23.63 1.84 2.32
N PRO A 219 -23.68 1.24 1.12
CA PRO A 219 -22.52 1.22 0.22
C PRO A 219 -21.94 2.60 -0.13
N GLY A 220 -22.79 3.63 -0.21
CA GLY A 220 -22.39 5.02 -0.41
C GLY A 220 -21.64 5.62 0.78
N VAL A 221 -21.82 5.07 1.98
CA VAL A 221 -21.04 5.44 3.18
C VAL A 221 -19.77 4.60 3.26
N LEU A 222 -19.88 3.28 3.19
CA LEU A 222 -18.76 2.34 3.33
C LEU A 222 -17.68 2.49 2.25
N ARG A 223 -18.01 3.07 1.10
CA ARG A 223 -17.00 3.33 0.06
C ARG A 223 -15.91 4.32 0.52
N PHE A 224 -16.20 5.18 1.50
CA PHE A 224 -15.25 6.16 2.04
C PHE A 224 -14.57 5.72 3.32
N ILE A 225 -14.91 4.54 3.84
CA ILE A 225 -14.43 4.09 5.14
C ILE A 225 -13.72 2.75 4.97
N GLY A 226 -12.57 2.64 5.62
CA GLY A 226 -11.83 1.41 5.77
C GLY A 226 -11.29 1.26 7.18
N THR A 227 -10.75 0.08 7.43
CA THR A 227 -10.24 -0.29 8.76
C THR A 227 -9.12 0.65 9.15
N GLY A 228 -9.21 1.23 10.36
CA GLY A 228 -8.24 2.19 10.88
C GLY A 228 -8.33 3.60 10.29
N SER A 229 -9.40 3.92 9.55
CA SER A 229 -9.63 5.28 9.03
C SER A 229 -9.59 6.33 10.14
N LEU A 230 -8.92 7.46 9.88
CA LEU A 230 -8.77 8.55 10.84
C LEU A 230 -10.15 9.13 11.22
N SER A 231 -11.05 9.25 10.24
CA SER A 231 -12.43 9.73 10.48
C SER A 231 -13.17 8.86 11.48
N THR A 232 -13.04 7.53 11.39
CA THR A 232 -13.70 6.60 12.32
C THR A 232 -13.05 6.65 13.70
N GLU A 233 -11.72 6.68 13.76
CA GLU A 233 -10.96 6.83 15.00
C GLU A 233 -11.35 8.11 15.75
N ASN A 234 -11.43 9.24 15.04
CA ASN A 234 -11.82 10.53 15.61
C ASN A 234 -13.23 10.50 16.18
N ILE A 235 -14.19 9.88 15.47
CA ILE A 235 -15.58 9.79 15.92
C ILE A 235 -15.69 8.92 17.17
N ILE A 236 -15.03 7.76 17.20
CA ILE A 236 -15.03 6.86 18.36
C ILE A 236 -14.46 7.56 19.60
N LYS A 237 -13.42 8.39 19.42
CA LYS A 237 -12.76 9.17 20.49
C LYS A 237 -13.46 10.49 20.81
N LYS A 238 -14.43 10.91 20.01
CA LYS A 238 -15.11 12.19 20.18
C LYS A 238 -15.94 12.16 21.46
N ASP A 239 -16.04 13.31 22.12
CA ASP A 239 -16.93 13.48 23.25
C ASP A 239 -18.37 13.17 22.81
N GLN A 240 -18.95 12.09 23.36
CA GLN A 240 -20.26 11.59 22.97
C GLN A 240 -21.38 12.58 23.28
N ASP A 241 -21.14 13.52 24.20
CA ASP A 241 -22.12 14.57 24.54
C ASP A 241 -22.42 15.51 23.36
N ILE A 242 -21.58 15.50 22.31
CA ILE A 242 -21.77 16.27 21.07
C ILE A 242 -22.72 15.54 20.09
N LEU A 243 -22.82 14.22 20.17
CA LEU A 243 -23.68 13.40 19.31
C LEU A 243 -24.91 12.90 20.10
N LEU A 244 -25.91 13.77 20.23
CA LEU A 244 -27.09 13.52 21.08
C LEU A 244 -27.80 12.21 20.73
N TYR A 245 -27.89 11.86 19.45
CA TYR A 245 -28.54 10.61 19.04
C TYR A 245 -27.74 9.38 19.49
N ILE A 246 -26.44 9.38 19.24
CA ILE A 246 -25.53 8.28 19.59
C ILE A 246 -25.38 8.15 21.11
N SER A 247 -25.30 9.27 21.84
CA SER A 247 -25.28 9.29 23.31
C SER A 247 -26.55 8.67 23.89
N LYS A 248 -27.73 9.02 23.35
CA LYS A 248 -29.00 8.41 23.74
C LYS A 248 -29.03 6.90 23.45
N LEU A 249 -28.56 6.50 22.27
CA LEU A 249 -28.50 5.09 21.88
C LEU A 249 -27.57 4.27 22.79
N SER A 250 -26.39 4.80 23.10
CA SER A 250 -25.42 4.22 24.04
C SER A 250 -26.01 4.11 25.45
N SER A 251 -26.69 5.15 25.93
CA SER A 251 -27.39 5.16 27.22
C SER A 251 -28.51 4.12 27.28
N ASN A 252 -29.29 3.98 26.21
CA ASN A 252 -30.32 2.94 26.09
C ASN A 252 -29.70 1.54 26.19
N PHE A 253 -28.64 1.28 25.43
CA PHE A 253 -27.97 -0.02 25.44
C PHE A 253 -27.41 -0.38 26.83
N THR A 254 -26.71 0.56 27.47
CA THR A 254 -26.16 0.38 28.84
C THR A 254 -27.24 0.24 29.91
N SER A 255 -28.38 0.92 29.74
CA SER A 255 -29.55 0.81 30.61
C SER A 255 -30.42 -0.42 30.32
N ARG A 256 -29.96 -1.34 29.45
CA ARG A 256 -30.66 -2.59 29.08
C ARG A 256 -32.00 -2.37 28.38
N VAL A 257 -32.16 -1.23 27.73
CA VAL A 257 -33.29 -0.96 26.85
C VAL A 257 -33.08 -1.76 25.56
N VAL A 258 -34.16 -2.38 25.09
CA VAL A 258 -34.14 -3.15 23.83
C VAL A 258 -34.04 -2.19 22.66
N ILE A 259 -33.07 -2.44 21.78
CA ILE A 259 -32.97 -1.83 20.46
C ILE A 259 -33.64 -2.81 19.49
N ASP A 260 -34.60 -2.35 18.71
CA ASP A 260 -35.39 -3.19 17.79
C ASP A 260 -35.07 -2.96 16.31
N ASN A 261 -34.27 -1.92 16.03
CA ASN A 261 -33.82 -1.53 14.70
C ASN A 261 -32.33 -1.88 14.49
N PHE A 262 -32.03 -2.65 13.44
CA PHE A 262 -30.65 -3.02 13.12
C PHE A 262 -29.78 -1.82 12.70
N ILE A 263 -30.37 -0.77 12.13
CA ILE A 263 -29.63 0.46 11.75
C ILE A 263 -29.06 1.11 13.01
N ASP A 264 -29.90 1.28 14.03
CA ASP A 264 -29.49 1.83 15.31
C ASP A 264 -28.46 0.92 15.99
N PHE A 265 -28.70 -0.39 15.96
CA PHE A 265 -27.76 -1.35 16.53
C PHE A 265 -26.36 -1.24 15.91
N ARG A 266 -26.24 -1.09 14.58
CA ARG A 266 -24.95 -0.89 13.90
C ARG A 266 -24.24 0.39 14.34
N LYS A 267 -24.96 1.46 14.63
CA LYS A 267 -24.36 2.74 15.05
C LYS A 267 -23.63 2.68 16.39
N LEU A 268 -23.92 1.69 17.24
CA LEU A 268 -23.24 1.49 18.53
C LEU A 268 -21.72 1.34 18.41
N ILE A 269 -21.22 0.85 17.27
CA ILE A 269 -19.79 0.63 17.03
C ILE A 269 -18.98 1.91 17.00
N PHE A 270 -19.62 3.05 16.81
CA PHE A 270 -18.99 4.37 16.85
C PHE A 270 -18.90 4.94 18.27
N THR A 271 -19.20 4.15 19.30
CA THR A 271 -19.06 4.56 20.70
C THR A 271 -17.75 4.04 21.30
N GLU A 272 -17.08 4.88 22.08
CA GLU A 272 -15.86 4.53 22.82
C GLU A 272 -16.05 3.29 23.71
N GLN A 273 -17.18 3.20 24.42
CA GLN A 273 -17.44 2.10 25.36
C GLN A 273 -17.53 0.75 24.65
N TRP A 274 -18.12 0.71 23.45
CA TRP A 274 -18.18 -0.50 22.63
C TRP A 274 -16.77 -0.97 22.23
N ASN A 275 -15.88 -0.03 21.89
CA ASN A 275 -14.52 -0.37 21.44
C ASN A 275 -13.51 -0.68 22.56
N SER A 276 -13.80 -0.25 23.79
CA SER A 276 -12.85 -0.30 24.91
C SER A 276 -13.25 -1.25 26.04
N SER A 277 -14.55 -1.48 26.26
CA SER A 277 -15.07 -2.18 27.43
C SER A 277 -15.92 -3.39 27.05
N SER A 278 -15.72 -4.52 27.72
CA SER A 278 -16.51 -5.73 27.44
C SER A 278 -17.96 -5.57 27.88
N GLN A 279 -18.84 -5.34 26.91
CA GLN A 279 -20.29 -5.22 27.08
C GLN A 279 -21.04 -6.54 26.78
N LEU A 280 -20.35 -7.68 26.75
CA LEU A 280 -20.92 -8.99 26.36
C LEU A 280 -22.18 -9.36 27.15
N SER A 281 -22.22 -9.03 28.44
CA SER A 281 -23.38 -9.29 29.29
C SER A 281 -24.64 -8.50 28.90
N LEU A 282 -24.50 -7.37 28.20
CA LEU A 282 -25.60 -6.51 27.79
C LEU A 282 -26.35 -7.07 26.57
N PHE A 283 -25.68 -7.85 25.71
CA PHE A 283 -26.31 -8.45 24.53
C PHE A 283 -27.41 -9.46 24.89
N ALA A 284 -27.37 -10.08 26.08
CA ALA A 284 -28.44 -10.95 26.57
C ALA A 284 -29.79 -10.23 26.73
N TYR A 285 -29.79 -8.90 26.87
CA TYR A 285 -31.01 -8.10 26.96
C TYR A 285 -31.56 -7.71 25.57
N GLN A 286 -30.79 -7.86 24.49
CA GLN A 286 -31.18 -7.51 23.13
C GLN A 286 -31.91 -8.66 22.41
N THR A 287 -32.89 -9.23 23.10
CA THR A 287 -33.63 -10.44 22.65
C THR A 287 -34.36 -10.22 21.32
N THR A 288 -34.91 -9.03 21.07
CA THR A 288 -35.58 -8.70 19.80
C THR A 288 -34.62 -8.73 18.62
N MET A 289 -33.40 -8.19 18.77
CA MET A 289 -32.37 -8.26 17.71
C MET A 289 -31.95 -9.70 17.44
N GLN A 290 -31.73 -10.49 18.49
CA GLN A 290 -31.37 -11.90 18.37
C GLN A 290 -32.46 -12.71 17.64
N GLN A 291 -33.74 -12.43 17.90
CA GLN A 291 -34.87 -13.16 17.29
C GLN A 291 -35.16 -12.72 15.85
N ASN A 292 -35.19 -11.42 15.60
CA ASN A 292 -35.59 -10.87 14.29
C ASN A 292 -34.43 -10.81 13.29
N TYR A 293 -33.21 -10.58 13.78
CA TYR A 293 -32.00 -10.41 12.97
C TYR A 293 -30.83 -11.24 13.52
N PRO A 294 -30.95 -12.58 13.60
CA PRO A 294 -29.97 -13.45 14.27
C PRO A 294 -28.55 -13.35 13.69
N ILE A 295 -28.42 -13.24 12.36
CA ILE A 295 -27.12 -13.12 11.67
C ILE A 295 -26.46 -11.77 11.96
N GLU A 296 -27.24 -10.67 11.96
CA GLU A 296 -26.77 -9.33 12.32
C GLU A 296 -26.27 -9.30 13.76
N PHE A 297 -27.07 -9.87 14.66
CA PHE A 297 -26.74 -9.98 16.07
C PHE A 297 -25.44 -10.76 16.29
N ALA A 298 -25.28 -11.91 15.61
CA ALA A 298 -24.06 -12.70 15.68
C ALA A 298 -22.84 -11.93 15.18
N ALA A 299 -22.91 -11.31 13.99
CA ALA A 299 -21.81 -10.54 13.42
C ALA A 299 -21.40 -9.35 14.32
N HIS A 300 -22.38 -8.63 14.87
CA HIS A 300 -22.13 -7.53 15.79
C HIS A 300 -21.44 -8.00 17.08
N VAL A 301 -21.93 -9.08 17.69
CA VAL A 301 -21.34 -9.60 18.93
C VAL A 301 -19.91 -10.08 18.68
N VAL A 302 -19.64 -10.79 17.58
CA VAL A 302 -18.28 -11.23 17.25
C VAL A 302 -17.38 -10.04 16.96
N ALA A 303 -17.86 -9.00 16.28
CA ALA A 303 -17.11 -7.76 16.09
C ALA A 303 -16.75 -7.10 17.44
N HIS A 304 -17.68 -7.08 18.40
CA HIS A 304 -17.43 -6.58 19.77
C HIS A 304 -16.40 -7.43 20.53
N MET A 305 -16.48 -8.76 20.38
CA MET A 305 -15.49 -9.68 20.96
C MET A 305 -14.08 -9.41 20.43
N VAL A 306 -13.95 -9.16 19.12
CA VAL A 306 -12.68 -8.79 18.48
C VAL A 306 -12.20 -7.41 18.96
N ALA A 307 -13.08 -6.41 19.00
CA ALA A 307 -12.74 -5.05 19.44
C ALA A 307 -12.25 -4.99 20.89
N THR A 308 -12.74 -5.88 21.75
CA THR A 308 -12.37 -5.94 23.18
C THR A 308 -11.36 -7.04 23.52
N GLY A 309 -11.03 -7.93 22.57
CA GLY A 309 -10.18 -9.10 22.81
C GLY A 309 -10.79 -10.14 23.76
N ASN A 310 -12.10 -10.08 24.03
CA ASN A 310 -12.80 -11.01 24.91
C ASN A 310 -13.73 -11.92 24.09
N PHE A 311 -13.36 -13.21 23.98
CA PHE A 311 -14.08 -14.20 23.16
C PHE A 311 -14.98 -15.14 23.97
N THR A 312 -15.41 -14.72 25.16
CA THR A 312 -16.25 -15.54 26.04
C THR A 312 -17.59 -15.86 25.36
N GLY A 313 -17.88 -17.15 25.14
CA GLY A 313 -19.15 -17.61 24.57
C GLY A 313 -19.20 -17.63 23.03
N ILE A 314 -18.08 -17.42 22.33
CA ILE A 314 -18.03 -17.41 20.86
C ILE A 314 -18.58 -18.70 20.22
N GLU A 315 -18.42 -19.85 20.90
CA GLU A 315 -18.90 -21.17 20.46
C GLU A 315 -20.42 -21.18 20.16
N GLY A 316 -21.19 -20.30 20.82
CA GLY A 316 -22.64 -20.16 20.61
C GLY A 316 -23.03 -19.56 19.25
N TYR A 317 -22.08 -19.11 18.43
CA TYR A 317 -22.31 -18.53 17.11
C TYR A 317 -21.78 -19.41 15.96
N SER A 318 -21.41 -20.66 16.25
CA SER A 318 -20.73 -21.56 15.30
C SER A 318 -21.56 -21.86 14.05
N ASP A 319 -22.89 -21.84 14.18
CA ASP A 319 -23.82 -22.06 13.06
C ASP A 319 -23.69 -21.02 11.93
N TYR A 320 -23.09 -19.85 12.18
CA TYR A 320 -22.96 -18.74 11.22
C TYR A 320 -21.62 -18.68 10.49
N ILE A 321 -20.64 -19.52 10.86
CA ILE A 321 -19.25 -19.44 10.35
C ILE A 321 -19.19 -19.50 8.81
N GLU A 322 -20.03 -20.32 8.19
CA GLU A 322 -20.05 -20.55 6.74
C GLU A 322 -21.10 -19.69 6.01
N ASP A 323 -21.79 -18.77 6.70
CA ASP A 323 -22.84 -17.95 6.11
C ASP A 323 -22.25 -16.69 5.43
N ASP A 324 -22.42 -16.57 4.12
CA ASP A 324 -21.92 -15.42 3.33
C ASP A 324 -22.45 -14.06 3.81
N LYS A 325 -23.68 -14.02 4.32
CA LYS A 325 -24.29 -12.80 4.87
C LYS A 325 -23.65 -12.45 6.20
N TYR A 326 -23.37 -13.44 7.06
CA TYR A 326 -22.59 -13.23 8.28
C TYR A 326 -21.21 -12.66 7.95
N ILE A 327 -20.49 -13.28 6.99
CA ILE A 327 -19.17 -12.83 6.54
C ILE A 327 -19.24 -11.38 6.05
N GLY A 328 -20.19 -11.06 5.16
CA GLY A 328 -20.35 -9.70 4.62
C GLY A 328 -20.66 -8.65 5.71
N LEU A 329 -21.50 -8.99 6.69
CA LEU A 329 -21.82 -8.09 7.81
C LEU A 329 -20.61 -7.89 8.73
N LEU A 330 -19.91 -8.96 9.10
CA LEU A 330 -18.71 -8.87 9.93
C LEU A 330 -17.60 -8.07 9.23
N THR A 331 -17.43 -8.24 7.91
CA THR A 331 -16.54 -7.40 7.10
C THR A 331 -16.91 -5.92 7.20
N ASN A 332 -18.20 -5.57 7.11
CA ASN A 332 -18.63 -4.18 7.27
C ASN A 332 -18.38 -3.64 8.68
N TYR A 333 -18.58 -4.45 9.72
CA TYR A 333 -18.19 -4.10 11.09
C TYR A 333 -16.69 -3.82 11.21
N PHE A 334 -15.85 -4.65 10.59
CA PHE A 334 -14.40 -4.45 10.61
C PHE A 334 -13.95 -3.21 9.82
N LYS A 335 -14.61 -2.85 8.71
CA LYS A 335 -14.33 -1.57 8.01
C LYS A 335 -14.47 -0.38 8.93
N CYS A 336 -15.45 -0.40 9.84
CA CYS A 336 -15.68 0.66 10.82
C CYS A 336 -14.84 0.49 12.10
N SER A 337 -13.87 -0.43 12.13
CA SER A 337 -13.04 -0.63 13.32
C SER A 337 -11.92 0.41 13.40
N GLU A 338 -11.67 0.89 14.62
CA GLU A 338 -10.56 1.79 14.94
C GLU A 338 -9.19 1.15 14.67
N SER A 339 -9.05 -0.17 14.81
CA SER A 339 -7.74 -0.81 14.83
C SER A 339 -7.69 -2.12 14.05
N TRP A 340 -6.93 -2.11 12.97
CA TRP A 340 -6.56 -3.33 12.24
C TRP A 340 -5.86 -4.36 13.14
N HIS A 341 -4.96 -3.91 14.01
CA HIS A 341 -4.18 -4.80 14.86
C HIS A 341 -5.07 -5.68 15.75
N LYS A 342 -6.19 -5.15 16.27
CA LYS A 342 -7.16 -5.94 17.06
C LYS A 342 -7.80 -7.06 16.22
N ILE A 343 -8.14 -6.77 14.96
CA ILE A 343 -8.70 -7.73 14.02
C ILE A 343 -7.66 -8.81 13.70
N ALA A 344 -6.44 -8.45 13.31
CA ALA A 344 -5.38 -9.41 13.03
C ALA A 344 -5.03 -10.26 14.26
N ASN A 345 -4.93 -9.65 15.44
CA ASN A 345 -4.62 -10.35 16.69
C ASN A 345 -5.68 -11.38 17.09
N SER A 346 -6.92 -11.27 16.60
CA SER A 346 -7.95 -12.30 16.84
C SER A 346 -7.56 -13.68 16.27
N LEU A 347 -6.70 -13.70 15.24
CA LEU A 347 -6.15 -14.93 14.65
C LEU A 347 -5.16 -15.67 15.56
N SER A 348 -4.64 -15.03 16.61
CA SER A 348 -3.82 -15.70 17.62
C SER A 348 -4.58 -16.76 18.43
N ASN A 349 -5.92 -16.74 18.38
CA ASN A 349 -6.78 -17.69 19.07
C ASN A 349 -7.41 -18.69 18.09
N ASN A 350 -6.92 -19.93 18.10
CA ASN A 350 -7.40 -21.01 17.24
C ASN A 350 -8.92 -21.24 17.27
N LYS A 351 -9.59 -20.94 18.39
CA LYS A 351 -11.05 -21.08 18.50
C LYS A 351 -11.81 -19.98 17.74
N VAL A 352 -11.19 -18.83 17.53
CA VAL A 352 -11.80 -17.64 16.92
C VAL A 352 -11.62 -17.63 15.41
N ILE A 353 -10.51 -18.20 14.91
CA ILE A 353 -10.14 -18.20 13.48
C ILE A 353 -11.34 -18.51 12.56
N PRO A 354 -12.14 -19.58 12.78
CA PRO A 354 -13.25 -19.90 11.89
C PRO A 354 -14.26 -18.75 11.73
N PHE A 355 -14.51 -18.00 12.80
CA PHE A 355 -15.51 -16.94 12.86
C PHE A 355 -15.10 -15.66 12.14
N VAL A 356 -13.80 -15.41 11.99
CA VAL A 356 -13.26 -14.12 11.51
C VAL A 356 -12.53 -14.24 10.18
N LYS A 357 -12.01 -15.43 9.83
CA LYS A 357 -11.17 -15.65 8.66
C LYS A 357 -11.81 -15.15 7.37
N GLY A 358 -13.05 -15.56 7.09
CA GLY A 358 -13.75 -15.16 5.85
C GLY A 358 -13.94 -13.64 5.75
N ALA A 359 -14.24 -12.99 6.87
CA ALA A 359 -14.42 -11.54 6.90
C ALA A 359 -13.10 -10.77 6.68
N ILE A 360 -12.00 -11.28 7.24
CA ILE A 360 -10.65 -10.74 7.02
C ILE A 360 -10.24 -10.91 5.56
N GLN A 361 -10.46 -12.08 4.97
CA GLN A 361 -10.18 -12.34 3.55
C GLN A 361 -10.88 -11.31 2.65
N ARG A 362 -12.17 -11.09 2.88
CA ARG A 362 -12.97 -10.13 2.11
C ARG A 362 -12.51 -8.68 2.29
N LEU A 363 -11.97 -8.28 3.44
CA LEU A 363 -11.40 -6.93 3.62
C LEU A 363 -10.21 -6.67 2.68
N PHE A 364 -9.36 -7.67 2.47
CA PHE A 364 -8.25 -7.57 1.53
C PHE A 364 -8.74 -7.52 0.08
N GLU A 365 -9.68 -8.41 -0.29
CA GLU A 365 -10.27 -8.43 -1.64
C GLU A 365 -10.94 -7.09 -2.01
N GLU A 366 -11.56 -6.43 -1.03
CA GLU A 366 -12.20 -5.12 -1.23
C GLU A 366 -11.22 -3.93 -1.09
N GLY A 367 -9.95 -4.18 -0.75
CA GLY A 367 -8.94 -3.12 -0.58
C GLY A 367 -9.21 -2.17 0.59
N LYS A 368 -9.89 -2.64 1.64
CA LYS A 368 -10.44 -1.80 2.73
C LYS A 368 -9.55 -1.69 3.97
N LEU A 369 -8.24 -1.74 3.75
CA LEU A 369 -7.21 -1.45 4.74
C LEU A 369 -6.65 -0.05 4.46
N GLU A 370 -7.22 0.97 5.09
CA GLU A 370 -6.87 2.37 4.81
C GLU A 370 -5.62 2.80 5.57
N ARG A 371 -5.61 2.61 6.89
CA ARG A 371 -4.47 2.97 7.73
C ARG A 371 -3.85 1.73 8.36
N LEU A 372 -2.65 1.43 7.90
CA LEU A 372 -1.86 0.32 8.39
C LEU A 372 -0.56 0.86 8.98
N ALA A 373 -0.29 0.55 10.25
CA ALA A 373 1.03 0.74 10.80
C ALA A 373 1.97 -0.32 10.22
N THR A 374 2.56 -0.04 9.05
CA THR A 374 3.30 -1.02 8.23
C THR A 374 4.38 -1.78 9.00
N ILE A 375 5.12 -1.12 9.88
CA ILE A 375 6.15 -1.79 10.70
C ILE A 375 5.54 -2.78 11.71
N GLN A 376 4.43 -2.39 12.35
CA GLN A 376 3.70 -3.24 13.28
C GLN A 376 3.04 -4.41 12.53
N TYR A 377 2.54 -4.15 11.32
CA TYR A 377 1.96 -5.16 10.45
C TYR A 377 2.97 -6.26 10.12
N VAL A 378 4.11 -5.88 9.55
CA VAL A 378 5.19 -6.82 9.19
C VAL A 378 5.67 -7.61 10.42
N LYS A 379 5.77 -6.99 11.59
CA LYS A 379 6.31 -7.66 12.78
C LYS A 379 5.32 -8.58 13.47
N LYS A 380 4.03 -8.24 13.50
CA LYS A 380 3.04 -8.93 14.36
C LYS A 380 1.82 -9.45 13.62
N ASP A 381 1.31 -8.69 12.66
CA ASP A 381 0.04 -9.04 12.01
C ASP A 381 0.29 -10.02 10.86
N TYR A 382 1.31 -9.79 10.03
CA TYR A 382 1.63 -10.63 8.87
C TYR A 382 1.86 -12.11 9.24
N PRO A 383 2.66 -12.47 10.26
CA PRO A 383 2.85 -13.87 10.64
C PRO A 383 1.54 -14.59 11.03
N LEU A 384 0.60 -13.86 11.66
CA LEU A 384 -0.71 -14.41 12.02
C LEU A 384 -1.58 -14.62 10.78
N LEU A 385 -1.49 -13.72 9.81
CA LEU A 385 -2.24 -13.76 8.57
C LEU A 385 -1.73 -14.89 7.66
N SER A 386 -0.41 -14.96 7.42
CA SER A 386 0.19 -15.95 6.53
C SER A 386 -0.04 -17.40 7.02
N ALA A 387 -0.11 -17.61 8.33
CA ALA A 387 -0.40 -18.92 8.92
C ALA A 387 -1.83 -19.43 8.66
N HIS A 388 -2.79 -18.54 8.39
CA HIS A 388 -4.22 -18.89 8.41
C HIS A 388 -5.00 -18.47 7.17
N ILE A 389 -4.52 -17.47 6.43
CA ILE A 389 -5.16 -16.89 5.26
C ILE A 389 -4.36 -17.27 4.01
N THR A 390 -5.09 -17.79 3.01
CA THR A 390 -4.52 -18.26 1.75
C THR A 390 -5.32 -17.70 0.58
N GLY A 391 -4.69 -17.57 -0.59
CA GLY A 391 -5.36 -17.15 -1.83
C GLY A 391 -5.50 -15.63 -2.01
N ILE A 392 -4.87 -14.84 -1.14
CA ILE A 392 -4.88 -13.38 -1.16
C ILE A 392 -3.43 -12.89 -1.02
N ASP A 393 -3.10 -11.80 -1.70
CA ASP A 393 -1.82 -11.13 -1.52
C ASP A 393 -1.80 -10.33 -0.20
N LEU A 394 -1.18 -10.91 0.82
CA LEU A 394 -1.02 -10.28 2.13
C LEU A 394 0.06 -9.19 2.14
N MET A 395 0.90 -9.09 1.10
CA MET A 395 1.93 -8.05 0.97
C MET A 395 1.41 -6.79 0.28
N GLU A 396 0.28 -6.85 -0.43
CA GLU A 396 -0.32 -5.69 -1.12
C GLU A 396 -0.45 -4.42 -0.25
N PRO A 397 -0.90 -4.51 1.03
CA PRO A 397 -0.96 -3.32 1.89
C PRO A 397 0.42 -2.72 2.22
N VAL A 398 1.48 -3.54 2.20
CA VAL A 398 2.87 -3.12 2.39
C VAL A 398 3.41 -2.49 1.10
N ILE A 399 3.15 -3.10 -0.05
CA ILE A 399 3.53 -2.61 -1.39
C ILE A 399 3.01 -1.18 -1.59
N THR A 400 1.71 -0.98 -1.37
CA THR A 400 1.06 0.34 -1.51
C THR A 400 1.56 1.40 -0.53
N ARG A 401 2.25 1.02 0.55
CA ARG A 401 2.69 1.92 1.65
C ARG A 401 4.17 1.76 1.99
N GLN A 402 4.96 1.32 1.01
CA GLN A 402 6.36 0.98 1.17
C GLN A 402 7.19 2.11 1.82
N GLU A 403 6.93 3.35 1.43
CA GLU A 403 7.62 4.53 1.98
C GLU A 403 7.49 4.61 3.51
N PHE A 404 6.30 4.34 4.05
CA PHE A 404 6.06 4.37 5.50
C PHE A 404 6.82 3.27 6.24
N LEU A 405 6.95 2.08 5.63
CA LEU A 405 7.78 1.01 6.17
C LEU A 405 9.25 1.44 6.18
N ASN A 406 9.76 1.93 5.05
CA ASN A 406 11.16 2.32 4.88
C ASN A 406 11.59 3.43 5.85
N ASN A 407 10.69 4.39 6.11
CA ASN A 407 10.93 5.47 7.07
C ASN A 407 11.03 5.00 8.53
N ARG A 408 10.51 3.82 8.85
CA ARG A 408 10.52 3.24 10.21
C ARG A 408 11.56 2.14 10.39
N LEU A 409 11.98 1.47 9.32
CA LEU A 409 12.98 0.41 9.35
C LEU A 409 14.35 0.91 9.84
N ASN A 410 14.91 0.16 10.78
CA ASN A 410 16.27 0.29 11.30
C ASN A 410 16.77 -1.09 11.78
N LEU A 411 18.03 -1.20 12.18
CA LEU A 411 18.64 -2.48 12.58
C LEU A 411 17.88 -3.20 13.71
N ASN A 412 17.43 -2.48 14.74
CA ASN A 412 16.67 -3.07 15.84
C ASN A 412 15.30 -3.59 15.38
N GLU A 413 14.66 -2.88 14.45
CA GLU A 413 13.38 -3.30 13.90
C GLU A 413 13.52 -4.55 13.04
N ILE A 414 14.59 -4.66 12.23
CA ILE A 414 14.87 -5.85 11.42
C ILE A 414 14.96 -7.10 12.29
N GLU A 415 15.58 -7.02 13.46
CA GLU A 415 15.70 -8.16 14.40
C GLU A 415 14.37 -8.65 14.97
N LEU A 416 13.34 -7.81 14.95
CA LEU A 416 12.02 -8.13 15.47
C LEU A 416 11.04 -8.62 14.40
N ILE A 417 11.47 -8.70 13.14
CA ILE A 417 10.67 -9.27 12.04
C ILE A 417 10.83 -10.79 12.08
N ASP A 418 9.74 -11.52 11.92
CA ASP A 418 9.77 -12.98 11.81
C ASP A 418 10.52 -13.43 10.53
N GLU A 419 11.23 -14.55 10.61
CA GLU A 419 12.07 -15.06 9.52
C GLU A 419 11.27 -15.30 8.23
N GLU A 420 10.08 -15.91 8.31
CA GLU A 420 9.25 -16.17 7.12
C GLU A 420 8.77 -14.86 6.51
N THR A 421 8.39 -13.89 7.36
CA THR A 421 7.95 -12.58 6.89
C THR A 421 9.08 -11.82 6.19
N LEU A 422 10.30 -11.89 6.72
CA LEU A 422 11.46 -11.26 6.11
C LEU A 422 11.79 -11.90 4.75
N LEU A 423 11.71 -13.23 4.66
CA LEU A 423 11.90 -13.94 3.39
C LEU A 423 10.85 -13.53 2.35
N ASP A 424 9.59 -13.39 2.76
CA ASP A 424 8.52 -12.97 1.84
C ASP A 424 8.68 -11.50 1.42
N LEU A 425 9.16 -10.61 2.31
CA LEU A 425 9.53 -9.23 1.93
C LEU A 425 10.61 -9.23 0.85
N LEU A 426 11.66 -10.05 1.01
CA LEU A 426 12.77 -10.14 0.06
C LEU A 426 12.36 -10.79 -1.27
N ARG A 427 11.42 -11.73 -1.26
CA ARG A 427 10.87 -12.38 -2.47
C ARG A 427 9.90 -11.51 -3.26
N THR A 428 9.28 -10.52 -2.61
CA THR A 428 8.26 -9.68 -3.24
C THR A 428 8.93 -8.67 -4.17
N GLU A 429 8.90 -8.93 -5.48
CA GLU A 429 9.55 -8.09 -6.50
C GLU A 429 8.99 -6.65 -6.56
N ALA A 430 7.75 -6.45 -6.14
CA ALA A 430 7.10 -5.14 -6.08
C ALA A 430 7.60 -4.25 -4.93
N LEU A 431 8.64 -4.65 -4.19
CA LEU A 431 9.22 -3.92 -3.04
C LEU A 431 10.66 -3.39 -3.25
N PRO A 432 11.03 -2.77 -4.38
CA PRO A 432 12.42 -2.47 -4.71
C PRO A 432 13.10 -1.51 -3.72
N ASP A 433 12.44 -0.43 -3.29
CA ASP A 433 13.10 0.50 -2.34
C ASP A 433 13.15 -0.08 -0.91
N THR A 434 12.25 -1.00 -0.56
CA THR A 434 12.39 -1.75 0.70
C THR A 434 13.57 -2.71 0.63
N HIS A 435 13.80 -3.39 -0.49
CA HIS A 435 14.99 -4.20 -0.70
C HIS A 435 16.26 -3.35 -0.52
N GLU A 436 16.35 -2.21 -1.22
CA GLU A 436 17.49 -1.30 -1.09
C GLU A 436 17.66 -0.76 0.33
N LYS A 437 16.57 -0.46 1.04
CA LYS A 437 16.62 -0.03 2.44
C LYS A 437 17.15 -1.14 3.36
N LEU A 438 16.67 -2.36 3.21
CA LEU A 438 17.14 -3.52 3.98
C LEU A 438 18.61 -3.83 3.68
N TYR A 439 19.01 -3.75 2.40
CA TYR A 439 20.39 -3.94 1.98
C TYR A 439 21.30 -2.87 2.58
N SER A 440 20.96 -1.59 2.43
CA SER A 440 21.74 -0.49 2.99
C SER A 440 21.90 -0.60 4.51
N LEU A 441 20.83 -0.96 5.24
CA LEU A 441 20.91 -1.18 6.68
C LEU A 441 21.83 -2.36 7.03
N SER A 442 21.72 -3.47 6.31
CA SER A 442 22.55 -4.66 6.56
C SER A 442 24.02 -4.44 6.17
N GLU A 443 24.28 -3.75 5.05
CA GLU A 443 25.61 -3.33 4.60
C GLU A 443 26.25 -2.35 5.60
N SER A 444 25.46 -1.52 6.29
CA SER A 444 26.01 -0.59 7.29
C SER A 444 26.67 -1.29 8.49
N LEU A 445 26.33 -2.55 8.77
CA LEU A 445 27.05 -3.37 9.76
C LEU A 445 28.49 -3.66 9.36
N LEU A 446 28.81 -3.53 8.07
CA LEU A 446 30.13 -3.79 7.51
C LEU A 446 30.96 -2.50 7.36
N ALA A 447 30.43 -1.35 7.79
CA ALA A 447 31.19 -0.11 7.87
C ALA A 447 32.39 -0.25 8.81
N ALA A 448 33.47 0.52 8.57
CA ALA A 448 34.75 0.38 9.26
C ALA A 448 34.64 0.43 10.81
N ASP A 449 33.78 1.29 11.34
CA ASP A 449 33.54 1.45 12.78
C ASP A 449 32.75 0.29 13.41
N MET A 450 31.98 -0.46 12.61
CA MET A 450 31.12 -1.55 13.05
C MET A 450 31.69 -2.94 12.72
N LEU A 451 32.63 -3.02 11.78
CA LEU A 451 33.15 -4.27 11.21
C LEU A 451 33.69 -5.25 12.26
N LEU A 452 34.47 -4.76 13.24
CA LEU A 452 35.00 -5.60 14.33
C LEU A 452 33.90 -6.17 15.23
N GLY A 453 32.80 -5.42 15.42
CA GLY A 453 31.61 -5.91 16.11
C GLY A 453 30.91 -6.99 15.30
N SER A 454 30.78 -6.78 13.99
CA SER A 454 30.15 -7.73 13.07
C SER A 454 30.92 -9.04 12.93
N PHE A 455 32.25 -9.04 13.07
CA PHE A 455 33.04 -10.27 13.18
C PHE A 455 32.58 -11.15 14.36
N LYS A 456 32.19 -10.53 15.47
CA LYS A 456 31.72 -11.21 16.68
C LYS A 456 30.26 -11.66 16.55
N SER A 457 29.39 -10.78 16.06
CA SER A 457 27.94 -11.04 16.02
C SER A 457 27.23 -10.36 14.86
N ILE A 458 26.47 -11.15 14.10
CA ILE A 458 25.44 -10.68 13.15
C ILE A 458 24.14 -11.40 13.49
N SER A 459 23.03 -10.68 13.60
CA SER A 459 21.72 -11.30 13.88
C SER A 459 21.26 -12.18 12.72
N SER A 460 20.41 -13.17 13.01
CA SER A 460 19.92 -14.14 12.01
C SER A 460 19.28 -13.43 10.80
N ASN A 461 18.45 -12.43 11.07
CA ASN A 461 17.75 -11.67 10.03
C ASN A 461 18.71 -10.88 9.13
N ASN A 462 19.73 -10.24 9.69
CA ASN A 462 20.75 -9.57 8.87
C ASN A 462 21.59 -10.57 8.06
N GLN A 463 21.84 -11.79 8.57
CA GLN A 463 22.48 -12.84 7.77
C GLN A 463 21.62 -13.25 6.57
N ILE A 464 20.31 -13.36 6.75
CA ILE A 464 19.37 -13.66 5.66
C ILE A 464 19.43 -12.58 4.58
N ILE A 465 19.36 -11.31 4.98
CA ILE A 465 19.42 -10.18 4.05
C ILE A 465 20.76 -10.16 3.30
N LEU A 466 21.89 -10.31 4.00
CA LEU A 466 23.22 -10.33 3.38
C LEU A 466 23.40 -11.51 2.40
N ARG A 467 22.89 -12.71 2.73
CA ARG A 467 22.87 -13.84 1.80
C ARG A 467 21.97 -13.57 0.59
N HIS A 468 20.86 -12.89 0.80
CA HIS A 468 19.98 -12.50 -0.30
C HIS A 468 20.69 -11.56 -1.28
N ILE A 469 21.42 -10.55 -0.78
CA ILE A 469 22.28 -9.67 -1.60
C ILE A 469 23.25 -10.50 -2.46
N GLN A 470 23.93 -11.47 -1.85
CA GLN A 470 24.84 -12.35 -2.59
C GLN A 470 24.11 -13.17 -3.67
N SER A 471 22.91 -13.67 -3.38
CA SER A 471 22.11 -14.48 -4.31
C SER A 471 21.60 -13.71 -5.52
N THR A 472 21.43 -12.38 -5.40
CA THR A 472 21.07 -11.52 -6.54
C THR A 472 22.28 -11.17 -7.42
N GLY A 473 23.47 -11.65 -7.06
CA GLY A 473 24.72 -11.36 -7.77
C GLY A 473 25.34 -10.01 -7.41
N ARG A 474 24.76 -9.28 -6.45
CA ARG A 474 25.36 -8.04 -5.92
C ARG A 474 26.49 -8.42 -4.97
N LYS A 475 27.69 -7.89 -5.25
CA LYS A 475 28.84 -7.98 -4.35
C LYS A 475 28.92 -6.71 -3.50
N ILE A 476 29.35 -6.86 -2.25
CA ILE A 476 29.52 -5.75 -1.32
C ILE A 476 30.96 -5.22 -1.45
N HIS A 477 31.12 -3.92 -1.57
CA HIS A 477 32.42 -3.26 -1.56
C HIS A 477 32.60 -2.47 -0.26
N LEU A 478 33.62 -2.79 0.53
CA LEU A 478 33.96 -2.05 1.75
C LEU A 478 34.71 -0.77 1.39
N ASN A 479 34.37 0.35 2.00
CA ASN A 479 34.95 1.66 1.65
C ASN A 479 35.37 2.41 2.93
N PRO A 480 36.63 2.84 3.09
CA PRO A 480 37.91 2.19 2.81
C PRO A 480 38.53 1.69 4.13
N ASP A 481 38.40 0.40 4.45
CA ASP A 481 39.16 -0.20 5.57
C ASP A 481 39.39 -1.71 5.35
N ASP A 482 40.05 -2.06 4.25
CA ASP A 482 40.44 -3.45 3.94
C ASP A 482 41.32 -4.06 5.05
N ASN A 483 41.95 -3.20 5.88
CA ASN A 483 42.81 -3.59 6.99
C ASN A 483 42.05 -4.17 8.19
N GLY A 484 40.73 -4.02 8.29
CA GLY A 484 39.94 -4.49 9.44
C GLY A 484 40.12 -5.99 9.71
N PHE A 485 40.21 -6.80 8.66
CA PHE A 485 40.45 -8.25 8.75
C PHE A 485 41.82 -8.56 9.36
N ALA A 486 42.88 -7.95 8.84
CA ALA A 486 44.23 -8.16 9.37
C ALA A 486 44.38 -7.57 10.78
N ALA A 487 43.78 -6.41 11.05
CA ALA A 487 43.78 -5.74 12.35
C ALA A 487 43.13 -6.61 13.44
N TRP A 488 42.03 -7.30 13.13
CA TRP A 488 41.42 -8.26 14.05
C TRP A 488 42.42 -9.32 14.50
N TYR A 489 43.07 -10.03 13.57
CA TYR A 489 44.04 -11.06 13.92
C TYR A 489 45.28 -10.51 14.64
N ARG A 490 45.74 -9.30 14.31
CA ARG A 490 46.88 -8.67 15.00
C ARG A 490 46.58 -8.26 16.44
N SER A 491 45.36 -7.83 16.74
CA SER A 491 45.02 -7.15 18.00
C SER A 491 44.16 -7.97 18.97
N VAL A 492 43.49 -9.02 18.49
CA VAL A 492 42.54 -9.79 19.30
C VAL A 492 43.21 -10.54 20.45
N SER A 493 42.60 -10.45 21.64
CA SER A 493 43.04 -11.19 22.83
C SER A 493 42.67 -12.68 22.74
N GLY A 494 43.33 -13.53 23.54
CA GLY A 494 43.13 -14.99 23.49
C GLY A 494 41.69 -15.44 23.75
N GLU A 495 40.95 -14.74 24.61
CA GLU A 495 39.54 -15.05 24.93
C GLU A 495 38.57 -14.59 23.83
N GLU A 496 38.91 -13.51 23.12
CA GLU A 496 38.08 -12.95 22.04
C GLU A 496 38.30 -13.64 20.69
N LEU A 497 39.41 -14.35 20.52
CA LEU A 497 39.76 -15.05 19.27
C LEU A 497 38.67 -16.06 18.84
N ALA A 498 38.00 -16.70 19.80
CA ALA A 498 36.91 -17.64 19.54
C ALA A 498 35.58 -16.96 19.15
N GLN A 499 35.46 -15.65 19.37
CA GLN A 499 34.22 -14.89 19.14
C GLN A 499 34.06 -14.47 17.67
N GLY A 500 35.14 -14.42 16.89
CA GLY A 500 35.15 -14.04 15.46
C GLY A 500 34.50 -15.07 14.54
N LYS A 501 33.21 -15.38 14.74
CA LYS A 501 32.49 -16.44 14.03
C LYS A 501 32.08 -16.05 12.62
N TYR A 502 31.90 -14.75 12.36
CA TYR A 502 31.35 -14.25 11.11
C TYR A 502 32.40 -13.70 10.14
N ILE A 503 33.68 -13.72 10.50
CA ILE A 503 34.78 -13.18 9.67
C ILE A 503 34.76 -13.82 8.27
N ARG A 504 34.70 -15.16 8.22
CA ARG A 504 34.65 -15.89 6.95
C ARG A 504 33.39 -15.55 6.15
N PHE A 505 32.24 -15.52 6.82
CA PHE A 505 30.97 -15.17 6.19
C PHE A 505 31.02 -13.78 5.55
N ILE A 506 31.54 -12.77 6.25
CA ILE A 506 31.66 -11.41 5.72
C ILE A 506 32.59 -11.38 4.51
N TRP A 507 33.74 -12.07 4.57
CA TRP A 507 34.67 -12.15 3.43
C TRP A 507 34.01 -12.74 2.18
N GLU A 508 33.15 -13.75 2.32
CA GLU A 508 32.43 -14.36 1.19
C GLU A 508 31.44 -13.42 0.48
N LEU A 509 30.98 -12.37 1.18
CA LEU A 509 30.07 -11.35 0.62
C LEU A 509 30.79 -10.30 -0.23
N LEU A 510 32.10 -10.16 -0.05
CA LEU A 510 32.89 -9.13 -0.71
C LEU A 510 33.09 -9.40 -2.20
N ASP A 511 33.38 -8.34 -2.95
CA ASP A 511 33.83 -8.49 -4.33
C ASP A 511 35.16 -9.24 -4.43
N ASP A 512 35.42 -9.80 -5.60
CA ASP A 512 36.55 -10.70 -5.80
C ASP A 512 37.90 -9.97 -5.67
N GLU A 513 37.95 -8.66 -5.89
CA GLU A 513 39.17 -7.84 -5.76
C GLU A 513 39.55 -7.69 -4.29
N GLN A 514 38.61 -7.26 -3.44
CA GLN A 514 38.82 -7.14 -2.00
C GLN A 514 39.08 -8.49 -1.33
N GLN A 515 38.43 -9.56 -1.82
CA GLN A 515 38.71 -10.90 -1.32
C GLN A 515 40.19 -11.27 -1.50
N GLN A 516 40.78 -11.00 -2.67
CA GLN A 516 42.19 -11.27 -2.92
C GLN A 516 43.11 -10.35 -2.11
N GLU A 517 42.78 -9.06 -2.00
CA GLU A 517 43.57 -8.12 -1.20
C GLU A 517 43.62 -8.54 0.27
N ILE A 518 42.48 -8.91 0.86
CA ILE A 518 42.41 -9.42 2.22
C ILE A 518 43.23 -10.70 2.38
N LEU A 519 43.21 -11.62 1.42
CA LEU A 519 44.04 -12.84 1.49
C LEU A 519 45.54 -12.52 1.50
N VAL A 520 45.98 -11.50 0.75
CA VAL A 520 47.38 -11.02 0.79
C VAL A 520 47.70 -10.47 2.18
N GLN A 521 46.84 -9.64 2.75
CA GLN A 521 47.06 -9.08 4.08
C GLN A 521 47.04 -10.16 5.19
N LEU A 522 46.16 -11.15 5.09
CA LEU A 522 46.11 -12.28 6.02
C LEU A 522 47.35 -13.18 5.88
N HIS A 523 47.92 -13.30 4.67
CA HIS A 523 49.19 -14.00 4.46
C HIS A 523 50.34 -13.28 5.16
N ASP A 524 50.39 -11.95 5.10
CA ASP A 524 51.37 -11.16 5.87
C ASP A 524 51.22 -11.39 7.38
N VAL A 525 49.99 -11.41 7.90
CA VAL A 525 49.71 -11.72 9.32
C VAL A 525 50.24 -13.10 9.73
N LEU A 526 50.16 -14.11 8.85
CA LEU A 526 50.73 -15.43 9.13
C LEU A 526 52.26 -15.39 9.32
N LEU A 527 52.95 -14.49 8.59
CA LEU A 527 54.40 -14.34 8.62
C LEU A 527 54.93 -13.44 9.74
N GLU A 528 54.12 -12.50 10.25
CA GLU A 528 54.50 -11.54 11.27
C GLU A 528 54.95 -12.21 12.58
N ILE A 529 56.10 -11.80 13.13
CA ILE A 529 56.70 -12.43 14.33
C ILE A 529 55.83 -12.23 15.58
N GLN A 530 55.15 -11.09 15.71
CA GLN A 530 54.41 -10.68 16.91
C GLN A 530 53.06 -11.39 17.07
N VAL A 531 52.55 -12.01 16.01
CA VAL A 531 51.27 -12.73 16.03
C VAL A 531 51.43 -14.00 16.87
N SER A 532 50.44 -14.32 17.70
CA SER A 532 50.47 -15.51 18.57
C SER A 532 50.26 -16.82 17.78
N GLN A 533 50.66 -17.96 18.35
CA GLN A 533 50.41 -19.27 17.72
C GLN A 533 48.91 -19.56 17.61
N SER A 534 48.14 -19.28 18.65
CA SER A 534 46.67 -19.45 18.66
C SER A 534 46.00 -18.63 17.56
N THR A 535 46.42 -17.38 17.36
CA THR A 535 45.90 -16.53 16.28
C THR A 535 46.16 -17.14 14.90
N ARG A 536 47.38 -17.62 14.64
CA ARG A 536 47.71 -18.25 13.35
C ARG A 536 46.88 -19.50 13.10
N ILE A 537 46.67 -20.33 14.13
CA ILE A 537 45.80 -21.50 14.04
C ILE A 537 44.39 -21.06 13.68
N LYS A 538 43.80 -20.09 14.40
CA LYS A 538 42.45 -19.59 14.10
C LYS A 538 42.33 -19.06 12.66
N LEU A 539 43.30 -18.29 12.18
CA LEU A 539 43.33 -17.81 10.79
C LEU A 539 43.32 -18.98 9.79
N ILE A 540 44.11 -20.02 10.05
CA ILE A 540 44.12 -21.25 9.23
C ILE A 540 42.78 -21.99 9.32
N HIS A 541 42.11 -22.01 10.47
CA HIS A 541 40.77 -22.60 10.58
C HIS A 541 39.74 -21.82 9.78
N ASP A 542 39.83 -20.49 9.77
CA ASP A 542 38.84 -19.61 9.13
C ASP A 542 39.05 -19.47 7.61
N PHE A 543 40.30 -19.54 7.14
CA PHE A 543 40.67 -19.27 5.74
C PHE A 543 41.54 -20.34 5.10
N GLY A 544 41.84 -21.43 5.81
CA GLY A 544 42.83 -22.41 5.37
C GLY A 544 42.57 -22.89 3.96
N ASP A 545 41.31 -23.19 3.62
CA ASP A 545 40.83 -23.65 2.32
C ASP A 545 41.18 -22.73 1.13
N VAL A 546 41.26 -21.42 1.36
CA VAL A 546 41.56 -20.41 0.31
C VAL A 546 42.94 -19.79 0.45
N ILE A 547 43.53 -19.79 1.65
CA ILE A 547 44.86 -19.22 1.90
C ILE A 547 45.93 -20.31 1.80
N ASN A 548 46.86 -20.10 0.89
CA ASN A 548 48.03 -20.95 0.75
C ASN A 548 49.27 -20.25 1.29
N PHE A 549 50.18 -21.04 1.86
CA PHE A 549 51.46 -20.54 2.30
C PHE A 549 52.35 -20.26 1.08
N THR A 550 52.51 -18.98 0.76
CA THR A 550 53.54 -18.51 -0.16
C THR A 550 54.83 -18.22 0.59
N GLU A 551 55.95 -18.78 0.13
CA GLU A 551 57.24 -18.52 0.77
C GLU A 551 57.69 -17.07 0.54
N PRO A 552 58.10 -16.35 1.60
CA PRO A 552 58.61 -14.99 1.44
C PRO A 552 60.00 -15.02 0.78
N GLU A 553 60.47 -13.89 0.24
CA GLU A 553 61.80 -13.79 -0.35
C GLU A 553 62.93 -14.06 0.68
N LYS A 554 64.18 -14.15 0.23
CA LYS A 554 65.32 -14.53 1.09
C LYS A 554 65.48 -13.55 2.25
N GLY A 555 65.47 -14.05 3.49
CA GLY A 555 65.85 -13.29 4.69
C GLY A 555 64.75 -13.05 5.73
N THR A 556 63.47 -13.26 5.41
CA THR A 556 62.34 -13.11 6.36
C THR A 556 62.16 -14.35 7.24
N SER A 557 61.82 -14.15 8.51
CA SER A 557 61.66 -15.24 9.51
C SER A 557 60.50 -16.17 9.13
N ARG A 558 60.75 -17.50 9.12
CA ARG A 558 59.74 -18.55 8.88
C ARG A 558 59.38 -19.29 10.17
N ARG A 559 59.92 -18.80 11.30
CA ARG A 559 59.79 -19.36 12.65
C ARG A 559 58.34 -19.49 13.11
N GLY A 560 57.48 -18.55 12.72
CA GLY A 560 56.05 -18.55 13.07
C GLY A 560 55.31 -19.77 12.54
N ILE A 561 55.51 -20.10 11.26
CA ILE A 561 54.94 -21.29 10.61
C ILE A 561 55.62 -22.57 11.10
N GLY A 562 56.95 -22.55 11.24
CA GLY A 562 57.69 -23.71 11.75
C GLY A 562 57.23 -24.17 13.14
N ALA A 563 56.82 -23.23 14.00
CA ALA A 563 56.33 -23.53 15.34
C ALA A 563 54.91 -24.16 15.36
N LEU A 564 54.16 -24.11 14.26
CA LEU A 564 52.83 -24.73 14.18
C LEU A 564 52.91 -26.26 14.01
N PHE A 565 54.02 -26.79 13.47
CA PHE A 565 54.19 -28.23 13.30
C PHE A 565 54.08 -28.99 14.62
N THR A 566 54.63 -28.46 15.72
CA THR A 566 54.55 -29.12 17.03
C THR A 566 53.15 -29.14 17.65
N LEU A 567 52.20 -28.38 17.07
CA LEU A 567 50.80 -28.32 17.51
C LEU A 567 49.87 -29.15 16.61
N ALA A 568 50.33 -29.55 15.43
CA ALA A 568 49.54 -30.24 14.42
C ALA A 568 49.05 -31.64 14.85
N GLU A 569 49.73 -32.31 15.78
CA GLU A 569 49.30 -33.62 16.29
C GLU A 569 47.89 -33.58 16.90
N LYS A 570 47.54 -32.46 17.55
CA LYS A 570 46.26 -32.29 18.26
C LYS A 570 45.19 -31.57 17.43
N ASP A 571 45.52 -31.10 16.23
CA ASP A 571 44.64 -30.28 15.40
C ASP A 571 44.65 -30.78 13.96
N VAL A 572 43.56 -31.48 13.58
CA VAL A 572 43.42 -32.12 12.27
C VAL A 572 43.42 -31.11 11.13
N LEU A 573 42.70 -29.99 11.29
CA LEU A 573 42.59 -28.96 10.24
C LEU A 573 43.94 -28.27 10.01
N LEU A 574 44.65 -27.94 11.09
CA LEU A 574 46.00 -27.41 11.00
C LEU A 574 46.95 -28.40 10.32
N ARG A 575 46.91 -29.68 10.70
CA ARG A 575 47.76 -30.72 10.12
C ARG A 575 47.52 -30.88 8.63
N GLU A 576 46.28 -31.00 8.21
CA GLU A 576 45.92 -31.13 6.80
C GLU A 576 46.33 -29.89 6.00
N TRP A 577 46.13 -28.71 6.58
CA TRP A 577 46.59 -27.47 5.96
C TRP A 577 48.10 -27.44 5.81
N LEU A 578 48.88 -27.81 6.84
CA LEU A 578 50.35 -27.86 6.75
C LEU A 578 50.81 -28.90 5.73
N ASP A 579 50.22 -30.09 5.71
CA ASP A 579 50.66 -31.20 4.85
C ASP A 579 50.48 -30.93 3.34
N ARG A 580 49.51 -30.08 2.98
CA ARG A 580 49.26 -29.73 1.58
C ARG A 580 50.11 -28.57 1.03
N GLN A 581 50.85 -27.86 1.87
CA GLN A 581 51.65 -26.71 1.43
C GLN A 581 52.92 -27.14 0.70
N ASN A 582 53.46 -26.25 -0.14
CA ASN A 582 54.72 -26.46 -0.83
C ASN A 582 55.86 -25.70 -0.15
N TYR A 583 56.72 -26.42 0.57
CA TYR A 583 57.85 -25.85 1.29
C TYR A 583 59.19 -26.10 0.58
N SER A 584 59.96 -25.04 0.36
CA SER A 584 61.37 -25.11 -0.03
C SER A 584 62.26 -25.10 1.21
N LEU A 585 62.10 -26.11 2.09
CA LEU A 585 62.82 -26.22 3.38
C LEU A 585 64.35 -26.07 3.25
N SER A 586 64.93 -26.44 2.10
CA SER A 586 66.35 -26.23 1.81
C SER A 586 66.82 -24.77 1.88
N HIS A 587 65.91 -23.81 1.70
CA HIS A 587 66.18 -22.37 1.75
C HIS A 587 65.85 -21.75 3.12
N TRP A 588 65.35 -22.54 4.07
CA TRP A 588 65.04 -22.06 5.41
C TRP A 588 66.30 -21.92 6.27
N PRO A 589 66.31 -21.03 7.28
CA PRO A 589 67.39 -20.95 8.25
C PRO A 589 67.68 -22.31 8.89
N SER A 590 68.96 -22.67 9.05
CA SER A 590 69.41 -24.00 9.49
C SER A 590 68.73 -24.50 10.77
N ALA A 591 68.51 -23.60 11.74
CA ALA A 591 67.85 -23.93 13.02
C ALA A 591 66.36 -24.29 12.84
N GLU A 592 65.63 -23.53 12.01
CA GLU A 592 64.20 -23.75 11.76
C GLU A 592 63.97 -24.99 10.90
N ASN A 593 64.76 -25.13 9.82
CA ASN A 593 64.76 -26.32 8.99
C ASN A 593 64.98 -27.58 9.83
N SER A 594 66.03 -27.60 10.66
CA SER A 594 66.37 -28.78 11.45
C SER A 594 65.27 -29.16 12.44
N SER A 595 64.60 -28.17 13.05
CA SER A 595 63.48 -28.42 13.96
C SER A 595 62.26 -29.00 13.24
N VAL A 596 61.84 -28.37 12.14
CA VAL A 596 60.65 -28.80 11.38
C VAL A 596 60.89 -30.15 10.72
N ALA A 597 62.05 -30.35 10.10
CA ALA A 597 62.41 -31.61 9.46
C ALA A 597 62.46 -32.77 10.47
N LYS A 598 63.03 -32.56 11.66
CA LYS A 598 63.01 -33.58 12.73
C LYS A 598 61.58 -33.95 13.13
N TYR A 599 60.69 -32.96 13.28
CA TYR A 599 59.31 -33.22 13.66
C TYR A 599 58.54 -34.00 12.59
N ILE A 600 58.68 -33.61 11.31
CA ILE A 600 58.05 -34.31 10.18
C ILE A 600 58.56 -35.75 10.06
N ILE A 601 59.88 -35.97 10.20
CA ILE A 601 60.49 -37.31 10.14
C ILE A 601 60.05 -38.20 11.30
N ALA A 602 59.81 -37.64 12.48
CA ALA A 602 59.29 -38.38 13.63
C ALA A 602 57.79 -38.73 13.49
N HIS A 603 57.03 -37.97 12.68
CA HIS A 603 55.58 -38.11 12.52
C HIS A 603 55.18 -38.26 11.04
N GLN A 604 55.89 -39.11 10.28
CA GLN A 604 55.71 -39.23 8.82
C GLN A 604 54.27 -39.62 8.42
N ASN A 605 53.59 -40.39 9.26
CA ASN A 605 52.19 -40.77 9.10
C ASN A 605 51.23 -39.57 9.13
N LEU A 606 51.60 -38.48 9.80
CA LEU A 606 50.81 -37.25 9.90
C LEU A 606 51.05 -36.27 8.74
N PHE A 607 52.18 -36.39 8.02
CA PHE A 607 52.62 -35.46 6.97
C PHE A 607 53.00 -36.16 5.66
N SER A 608 52.11 -37.05 5.19
CA SER A 608 52.38 -37.89 4.03
C SER A 608 52.53 -37.11 2.71
N GLY A 609 51.84 -35.96 2.59
CA GLY A 609 51.91 -35.05 1.46
C GLY A 609 53.30 -34.42 1.35
N ILE A 610 53.80 -33.82 2.42
CA ILE A 610 55.14 -33.22 2.48
C ILE A 610 56.22 -34.28 2.24
N CYS A 611 56.10 -35.47 2.84
CA CYS A 611 57.06 -36.56 2.63
C CYS A 611 57.17 -36.99 1.16
N LYS A 612 56.09 -36.87 0.37
CA LYS A 612 56.08 -37.17 -1.07
C LYS A 612 56.52 -35.99 -1.92
N SER A 613 56.13 -34.77 -1.59
CA SER A 613 56.37 -33.57 -2.40
C SER A 613 57.76 -32.96 -2.20
N SER A 614 58.32 -33.05 -0.98
CA SER A 614 59.60 -32.44 -0.63
C SER A 614 60.77 -33.40 -0.81
N LYS A 615 61.57 -33.18 -1.87
CA LYS A 615 62.82 -33.91 -2.10
C LYS A 615 63.81 -33.78 -0.93
N PHE A 616 63.77 -32.65 -0.22
CA PHE A 616 64.63 -32.39 0.93
C PHE A 616 64.29 -33.31 2.12
N ILE A 617 63.00 -33.45 2.46
CA ILE A 617 62.55 -34.36 3.51
C ILE A 617 62.77 -35.82 3.11
N ALA A 618 62.44 -36.19 1.86
CA ALA A 618 62.66 -37.55 1.37
C ALA A 618 64.14 -37.99 1.45
N LYS A 619 65.08 -37.06 1.21
CA LYS A 619 66.52 -37.33 1.37
C LYS A 619 66.89 -37.56 2.85
N ARG A 620 66.38 -36.72 3.76
CA ARG A 620 66.67 -36.85 5.20
C ARG A 620 66.01 -38.07 5.86
N ILE A 621 64.84 -38.50 5.38
CA ILE A 621 64.23 -39.77 5.82
C ILE A 621 65.18 -40.93 5.51
N LYS A 622 65.72 -40.99 4.29
CA LYS A 622 66.69 -42.03 3.90
C LYS A 622 68.00 -41.95 4.70
N GLU A 623 68.50 -40.75 4.98
CA GLU A 623 69.70 -40.56 5.81
C GLU A 623 69.45 -41.04 7.25
N ALA A 624 68.29 -40.73 7.84
CA ALA A 624 67.91 -41.19 9.18
C ALA A 624 67.65 -42.70 9.26
N GLU A 625 67.06 -43.30 8.22
CA GLU A 625 66.89 -44.76 8.11
C GLU A 625 68.24 -45.48 8.05
N VAL A 626 69.23 -44.91 7.33
CA VAL A 626 70.59 -45.45 7.24
C VAL A 626 71.34 -45.31 8.57
N GLU A 627 71.19 -44.19 9.27
CA GLU A 627 71.76 -44.00 10.63
C GLU A 627 71.14 -44.96 11.65
N GLN A 628 69.82 -45.16 11.65
CA GLN A 628 69.16 -46.16 12.51
C GLN A 628 69.59 -47.60 12.19
N LEU A 629 69.83 -47.92 10.91
CA LEU A 629 70.34 -49.23 10.52
C LEU A 629 71.78 -49.43 11.01
N LEU A 630 72.62 -48.39 11.00
CA LEU A 630 73.99 -48.44 11.51
C LEU A 630 74.03 -48.53 13.04
N GLU A 631 73.21 -47.76 13.77
CA GLU A 631 73.08 -47.84 15.24
C GLU A 631 72.54 -49.21 15.70
N ASN A 632 71.55 -49.77 15.01
CA ASN A 632 71.06 -51.12 15.31
C ASN A 632 72.12 -52.20 15.01
N ILE A 633 72.97 -52.01 14.00
CA ILE A 633 74.09 -52.91 13.71
C ILE A 633 75.17 -52.80 14.80
N GLU A 634 75.47 -51.59 15.30
CA GLU A 634 76.41 -51.38 16.41
C GLU A 634 75.87 -51.94 17.74
N GLN A 635 74.59 -51.79 18.05
CA GLN A 635 73.96 -52.40 19.24
C GLN A 635 73.94 -53.93 19.19
N VAL A 636 73.74 -54.53 18.02
CA VAL A 636 73.81 -55.99 17.82
C VAL A 636 75.26 -56.52 17.82
N LEU A 637 76.25 -55.64 17.70
CA LEU A 637 77.68 -55.98 17.82
C LEU A 637 78.24 -55.76 19.24
N GLU A 638 77.51 -55.07 20.12
CA GLU A 638 77.86 -54.86 21.54
C GLU A 638 77.14 -55.81 22.53
N ASP A 639 76.06 -56.48 22.12
CA ASP A 639 75.43 -57.64 22.80
C ASP A 639 76.04 -58.98 22.32
#